data_AF-G3BD83-F1
#
_entry.id   AF-G3BD83-F1
#
_cell.length_a   1.000
_cell.length_b   1.000
_cell.length_c   1.000
_cell.angle_alpha   90.00
_cell.angle_beta   90.00
_cell.angle_gamma   90.00
#
_symmetry.space_group_name_H-M   'P 1'
#
loop_
_entity.id
_entity.type
_entity.pdbx_description
1 polymer ?
#
loop_
_entity_poly.entity_id
_entity_poly.type
_entity_poly.pdbx_seq_one_letter_code
_entity_poly.pdbx_strand_id
1 'polypeptide(L)'
;MELDEYESDDLLNALSRQSDQLILQITNKVQRLPLDHSHIVVDSIVNLINEFEMGPNLLDSVLTPIIESLIQFYINEWDKTNFPNEMTRAIGVVVYNLAKVRGFKPISNFFPSDVYMVIKILAMLQRNDLDENETFFNLLWLTNLVLVPFSFEKHMINNFFDISLFHLKKHSNGSKNQQCSSILMSRFLSRPDLIQLGYLDEYLCGLFENWDETIESEKLGHFMVINKLLKICPKSSILTYTNKIYDQIIQLELMNLKIGRMNKLNLSFIIKILCKLAEDFAAENQYSLIEKIMDNLINDVLKFFNESLETNLRYKLSKSLSGISKSLVRVVNYHEQILIYLIQQLDLSIDISEPSDYSSISMSTFLDVDIDFDQISIATYHTILLYLGYMALNRILPLHIYPAALSIVHKTLFTHQRRYSNNVGNQLKDSSCFILWSIMKSLSTSDYEQLESTNPTMFMQLFIDLIEVSIFDKDLIIRRCGVSVLQEVVGRIGNRLIKTEDRMLKGQQTILFVEIFASNNVSTVSESFKSLDKLLGMGLDKGLLVEMIIRNILKNDDDFEYQKLLSSKLIQFMKTSSEANLPLSISRPVPDYMAISNTFAEMNHSLYLQSELWRNFEDTNEHTKIVDIKDFSDGKAEDFIEFVAYRCNAGCVDDLEHFFEKIVHTKRDTSDRLVKLFTLMSKKRIGISDNVFKTVAHYLPASFTKSIFYLETLTQPQIQRLLLIVHSAHLDYEIRFNLIVCLHKVYSSSKLINANQLNHLIELLNDYTTTEQGDVGSKIREALLNFIQDFLPAFIASASTLTESLWRISGEPIGKLRTKAFSILLKLNGVDFSLETMSEYSYYKHLFQFYDSNASTQEEVTQFWKGIILSIGGLTGETTNIKASFKQFILYLDMKDQDGKNSIFKEILSLITKKNIESQKTLKEYMHGLNLMVKMFESNSYVPTEYLSSLYVKAYNLQINCSNLIRIKLSLRVMMWLCIQGQDKKTATISIKRIINVIKTHRVSPIRTYCMELFYEILLERHDPKHEELETLDIDDKQSVDHITKYLLTLYT
;
A
#
# COMPACT_ATOMS: atom_id res chain seq x y z
N MET A 1 15.08 9.62 -42.40
CA MET A 1 15.01 11.09 -42.20
C MET A 1 13.78 11.76 -42.84
N GLU A 2 12.85 11.04 -43.47
CA GLU A 2 11.50 11.57 -43.82
C GLU A 2 10.36 10.58 -43.47
N LEU A 3 10.64 9.53 -42.69
CA LEU A 3 9.63 8.54 -42.27
C LEU A 3 9.51 8.38 -40.74
N ASP A 4 10.38 9.05 -39.96
CA ASP A 4 10.39 9.00 -38.48
C ASP A 4 9.73 10.23 -37.83
N GLU A 5 9.35 11.24 -38.61
CA GLU A 5 8.59 12.39 -38.09
C GLU A 5 7.12 12.01 -37.86
N TYR A 6 6.53 11.10 -38.64
CA TYR A 6 5.08 10.86 -38.61
C TYR A 6 4.55 10.17 -37.34
N GLU A 7 5.27 9.22 -36.73
CA GLU A 7 4.76 8.50 -35.54
C GLU A 7 5.09 9.19 -34.20
N SER A 8 6.18 9.96 -34.12
CA SER A 8 6.48 10.80 -32.96
C SER A 8 5.64 12.08 -32.96
N ASP A 9 5.43 12.68 -34.15
CA ASP A 9 4.50 13.79 -34.30
C ASP A 9 3.06 13.32 -34.12
N ASP A 10 2.64 12.10 -34.46
CA ASP A 10 1.26 11.68 -34.22
C ASP A 10 0.93 11.52 -32.72
N LEU A 11 1.89 11.12 -31.87
CA LEU A 11 1.66 11.07 -30.41
C LEU A 11 1.72 12.45 -29.77
N LEU A 12 2.67 13.30 -30.18
CA LEU A 12 2.77 14.70 -29.74
C LEU A 12 1.60 15.55 -30.27
N ASN A 13 1.15 15.31 -31.50
CA ASN A 13 -0.03 15.95 -32.10
C ASN A 13 -1.33 15.37 -31.53
N ALA A 14 -1.40 14.09 -31.16
CA ALA A 14 -2.55 13.53 -30.46
C ALA A 14 -2.68 14.12 -29.04
N LEU A 15 -1.56 14.22 -28.30
CA LEU A 15 -1.51 14.88 -27.01
C LEU A 15 -1.78 16.38 -27.11
N SER A 16 -1.27 17.06 -28.14
CA SER A 16 -1.55 18.48 -28.42
C SER A 16 -3.03 18.69 -28.79
N ARG A 17 -3.62 17.83 -29.63
CA ARG A 17 -5.05 17.90 -29.99
C ARG A 17 -5.95 17.61 -28.80
N GLN A 18 -5.57 16.66 -27.94
CA GLN A 18 -6.29 16.38 -26.71
C GLN A 18 -6.18 17.55 -25.72
N SER A 19 -5.00 18.16 -25.58
CA SER A 19 -4.83 19.36 -24.76
C SER A 19 -5.65 20.54 -25.28
N ASP A 20 -5.68 20.77 -26.60
CA ASP A 20 -6.45 21.84 -27.23
C ASP A 20 -7.96 21.66 -27.02
N GLN A 21 -8.45 20.42 -27.08
CA GLN A 21 -9.85 20.09 -26.78
C GLN A 21 -10.19 20.36 -25.30
N LEU A 22 -9.35 19.94 -24.37
CA LEU A 22 -9.53 20.19 -22.94
C LEU A 22 -9.51 21.70 -22.64
N ILE A 23 -8.56 22.42 -23.24
CA ILE A 23 -8.45 23.87 -23.18
C ILE A 23 -9.73 24.57 -23.63
N LEU A 24 -10.30 24.14 -24.76
CA LEU A 24 -11.53 24.71 -25.30
C LEU A 24 -12.71 24.46 -24.35
N GLN A 25 -12.78 23.27 -23.74
CA GLN A 25 -13.80 22.94 -22.75
C GLN A 25 -13.69 23.80 -21.48
N ILE A 26 -12.47 24.01 -20.97
CA ILE A 26 -12.22 24.89 -19.82
C ILE A 26 -12.69 26.31 -20.16
N THR A 27 -12.26 26.85 -21.31
CA THR A 27 -12.59 28.22 -21.75
C THR A 27 -14.10 28.43 -21.85
N ASN A 28 -14.80 27.50 -22.52
CA ASN A 28 -16.26 27.57 -22.68
C ASN A 28 -17.02 27.48 -21.35
N LYS A 29 -16.55 26.64 -20.42
CA LYS A 29 -17.18 26.50 -19.09
C LYS A 29 -16.90 27.72 -18.22
N VAL A 30 -15.69 28.27 -18.25
CA VAL A 30 -15.34 29.49 -17.52
C VAL A 30 -16.19 30.68 -18.01
N GLN A 31 -16.37 30.84 -19.32
CA GLN A 31 -17.22 31.90 -19.87
C GLN A 31 -18.70 31.79 -19.46
N ARG A 32 -19.17 30.58 -19.09
CA ARG A 32 -20.54 30.33 -18.63
C ARG A 32 -20.73 30.46 -17.12
N LEU A 33 -19.67 30.64 -16.33
CA LEU A 33 -19.75 30.79 -14.87
C LEU A 33 -20.76 31.86 -14.40
N PRO A 34 -20.90 33.04 -15.05
CA PRO A 34 -21.91 34.02 -14.65
C PRO A 34 -23.36 33.54 -14.81
N LEU A 35 -23.60 32.53 -15.66
CA LEU A 35 -24.91 31.95 -15.93
C LEU A 35 -25.18 30.72 -15.07
N ASP A 36 -24.16 29.88 -14.83
CA ASP A 36 -24.23 28.67 -14.02
C ASP A 36 -22.90 28.46 -13.26
N HIS A 37 -22.96 28.70 -11.95
CA HIS A 37 -21.85 28.55 -11.00
C HIS A 37 -22.16 27.47 -9.96
N SER A 38 -23.03 26.51 -10.30
CA SER A 38 -23.32 25.38 -9.43
C SER A 38 -22.04 24.55 -9.13
N HIS A 39 -22.01 23.89 -7.97
CA HIS A 39 -20.88 23.04 -7.58
C HIS A 39 -20.49 22.02 -8.65
N ILE A 40 -21.47 21.47 -9.39
CA ILE A 40 -21.24 20.51 -10.48
C ILE A 40 -20.41 21.11 -11.62
N VAL A 41 -20.69 22.36 -12.00
CA VAL A 41 -19.94 23.05 -13.06
C VAL A 41 -18.52 23.39 -12.60
N VAL A 42 -18.38 23.88 -11.37
CA VAL A 42 -17.07 24.20 -10.79
C VAL A 42 -16.20 22.95 -10.68
N ASP A 43 -16.73 21.85 -10.15
CA ASP A 43 -16.01 20.57 -10.05
C ASP A 43 -15.61 20.04 -11.43
N SER A 44 -16.48 20.21 -12.44
CA SER A 44 -16.15 19.87 -13.82
C SER A 44 -14.97 20.69 -14.36
N ILE A 45 -14.90 21.99 -14.05
CA ILE A 45 -13.76 22.84 -14.46
C ILE A 45 -12.48 22.39 -13.73
N VAL A 46 -12.57 22.13 -12.42
CA VAL A 46 -11.42 21.68 -11.60
C VAL A 46 -10.86 20.35 -12.11
N ASN A 47 -11.72 19.38 -12.44
CA ASN A 47 -11.28 18.11 -12.99
C ASN A 47 -10.53 18.29 -14.31
N LEU A 48 -11.03 19.15 -15.21
CA LEU A 48 -10.34 19.46 -16.46
C LEU A 48 -8.97 20.13 -16.22
N ILE A 49 -8.84 20.98 -15.20
CA ILE A 49 -7.56 21.60 -14.84
C ILE A 49 -6.58 20.56 -14.29
N ASN A 50 -7.04 19.61 -13.48
CA ASN A 50 -6.18 18.58 -12.86
C ASN A 50 -5.57 17.61 -13.89
N GLU A 51 -6.19 17.41 -15.06
CA GLU A 51 -5.60 16.62 -16.16
C GLU A 51 -4.24 17.15 -16.63
N PHE A 52 -3.94 18.44 -16.37
CA PHE A 52 -2.66 19.06 -16.72
C PHE A 52 -1.56 18.89 -15.66
N GLU A 53 -1.78 18.15 -14.55
CA GLU A 53 -0.75 17.96 -13.51
C GLU A 53 0.55 17.34 -14.06
N MET A 54 0.47 16.47 -15.06
CA MET A 54 1.64 15.84 -15.70
C MET A 54 2.38 16.77 -16.68
N GLY A 55 1.72 17.82 -17.18
CA GLY A 55 2.29 18.79 -18.12
C GLY A 55 1.76 20.21 -17.93
N PRO A 56 2.06 20.89 -16.80
CA PRO A 56 1.38 22.14 -16.44
C PRO A 56 1.62 23.31 -17.41
N ASN A 57 2.73 23.31 -18.15
CA ASN A 57 3.07 24.38 -19.10
C ASN A 57 2.11 24.42 -20.30
N LEU A 58 1.37 23.33 -20.59
CA LEU A 58 0.39 23.29 -21.66
C LEU A 58 -0.79 24.26 -21.44
N LEU A 59 -1.02 24.71 -20.20
CA LEU A 59 -2.05 25.70 -19.88
C LEU A 59 -1.68 27.13 -20.32
N ASP A 60 -0.40 27.42 -20.58
CA ASP A 60 0.12 28.80 -20.74
C ASP A 60 -0.59 29.61 -21.83
N SER A 61 -0.99 28.96 -22.92
CA SER A 61 -1.69 29.60 -24.05
C SER A 61 -3.06 30.17 -23.69
N VAL A 62 -3.65 29.74 -22.57
CA VAL A 62 -5.07 29.97 -22.23
C VAL A 62 -5.24 30.73 -20.92
N LEU A 63 -4.18 30.83 -20.11
CA LEU A 63 -4.22 31.51 -18.82
C LEU A 63 -4.67 32.96 -18.94
N THR A 64 -4.22 33.69 -19.97
CA THR A 64 -4.53 35.12 -20.15
C THR A 64 -6.04 35.37 -20.27
N PRO A 65 -6.75 34.85 -21.30
CA PRO A 65 -8.18 35.14 -21.46
C PRO A 65 -9.04 34.60 -20.31
N ILE A 66 -8.65 33.47 -19.70
CA ILE A 66 -9.38 32.88 -18.57
C ILE A 66 -9.26 33.76 -17.32
N ILE A 67 -8.04 34.13 -16.93
CA ILE A 67 -7.83 34.87 -15.68
C ILE A 67 -8.40 36.28 -15.79
N GLU A 68 -8.24 36.94 -16.93
CA GLU A 68 -8.86 38.25 -17.17
C GLU A 68 -10.39 38.19 -17.06
N SER A 69 -11.03 37.18 -17.64
CA SER A 69 -12.48 36.97 -17.53
C SER A 69 -12.92 36.74 -16.09
N LEU A 70 -12.21 35.87 -15.37
CA LEU A 70 -12.49 35.56 -13.96
C LEU A 70 -12.36 36.80 -13.08
N ILE A 71 -11.33 37.63 -13.29
CA ILE A 71 -11.14 38.89 -12.55
C ILE A 71 -12.29 39.87 -12.86
N GLN A 72 -12.66 40.05 -14.13
CA GLN A 72 -13.78 40.93 -14.49
C GLN A 72 -15.11 40.45 -13.89
N PHE A 73 -15.38 39.14 -13.93
CA PHE A 73 -16.56 38.55 -13.31
C PHE A 73 -16.56 38.76 -11.80
N TYR A 74 -15.41 38.61 -11.14
CA TYR A 74 -15.28 38.82 -9.70
C TYR A 74 -15.57 40.28 -9.32
N ILE A 75 -14.94 41.25 -9.99
CA ILE A 75 -15.17 42.69 -9.73
C ILE A 75 -16.65 43.04 -9.96
N ASN A 76 -17.20 42.64 -11.10
CA ASN A 76 -18.59 42.97 -11.47
C ASN A 76 -19.59 42.40 -10.47
N GLU A 77 -19.34 41.20 -9.95
CA GLU A 77 -20.23 40.58 -8.99
C GLU A 77 -20.09 41.21 -7.61
N TRP A 78 -18.85 41.49 -7.19
CA TRP A 78 -18.60 42.16 -5.92
C TRP A 78 -19.19 43.58 -5.88
N ASP A 79 -19.03 44.37 -6.94
CA ASP A 79 -19.56 45.73 -7.01
C ASP A 79 -21.12 45.75 -6.99
N LYS A 80 -21.78 44.64 -7.34
CA LYS A 80 -23.25 44.50 -7.21
C LYS A 80 -23.68 44.13 -5.80
N THR A 81 -23.03 43.15 -5.18
CA THR A 81 -23.51 42.58 -3.91
C THR A 81 -22.89 43.23 -2.69
N ASN A 82 -21.63 43.67 -2.76
CA ASN A 82 -20.79 44.10 -1.63
C ASN A 82 -20.57 43.02 -0.53
N PHE A 83 -20.83 41.74 -0.84
CA PHE A 83 -20.55 40.62 0.07
C PHE A 83 -20.20 39.33 -0.70
N PRO A 84 -19.41 38.41 -0.11
CA PRO A 84 -19.10 37.10 -0.70
C PRO A 84 -20.36 36.28 -1.00
N ASN A 85 -20.46 35.76 -2.22
CA ASN A 85 -21.55 34.90 -2.69
C ASN A 85 -21.03 33.65 -3.42
N GLU A 86 -21.92 32.75 -3.84
CA GLU A 86 -21.55 31.49 -4.50
C GLU A 86 -20.68 31.70 -5.75
N MET A 87 -20.95 32.74 -6.54
CA MET A 87 -20.18 33.07 -7.74
C MET A 87 -18.75 33.52 -7.41
N THR A 88 -18.58 34.42 -6.43
CA THR A 88 -17.24 34.87 -5.99
C THR A 88 -16.40 33.72 -5.42
N ARG A 89 -17.03 32.81 -4.67
CA ARG A 89 -16.40 31.58 -4.15
C ARG A 89 -16.00 30.62 -5.28
N ALA A 90 -16.88 30.43 -6.26
CA ALA A 90 -16.59 29.60 -7.43
C ALA A 90 -15.36 30.11 -8.20
N ILE A 91 -15.24 31.43 -8.39
CA ILE A 91 -14.06 32.05 -9.02
C ILE A 91 -12.80 31.78 -8.19
N GLY A 92 -12.88 31.96 -6.86
CA GLY A 92 -11.79 31.63 -5.94
C GLY A 92 -11.29 30.18 -6.11
N VAL A 93 -12.22 29.21 -6.17
CA VAL A 93 -11.90 27.78 -6.37
C VAL A 93 -11.18 27.53 -7.69
N VAL A 94 -11.65 28.12 -8.79
CA VAL A 94 -11.04 27.93 -10.11
C VAL A 94 -9.62 28.50 -10.13
N VAL A 95 -9.41 29.73 -9.63
CA VAL A 95 -8.08 30.37 -9.60
C VAL A 95 -7.12 29.62 -8.67
N TYR A 96 -7.61 29.12 -7.53
CA TYR A 96 -6.82 28.30 -6.63
C TYR A 96 -6.28 27.04 -7.33
N ASN A 97 -7.13 26.32 -8.08
CA ASN A 97 -6.73 25.11 -8.78
C ASN A 97 -5.78 25.39 -9.97
N LEU A 98 -5.99 26.49 -10.71
CA LEU A 98 -5.02 26.96 -11.71
C LEU A 98 -3.64 27.22 -11.07
N ALA A 99 -3.61 27.90 -9.92
CA ALA A 99 -2.37 28.18 -9.18
C ALA A 99 -1.76 26.93 -8.51
N LYS A 100 -2.57 25.91 -8.22
CA LYS A 100 -2.12 24.59 -7.72
C LYS A 100 -1.37 23.83 -8.82
N VAL A 101 -1.97 23.69 -10.01
CA VAL A 101 -1.42 22.92 -11.13
C VAL A 101 -0.27 23.66 -11.81
N ARG A 102 -0.49 24.89 -12.26
CA ARG A 102 0.51 25.67 -13.02
C ARG A 102 1.59 26.31 -12.15
N GLY A 103 1.22 26.69 -10.93
CA GLY A 103 2.02 27.46 -9.99
C GLY A 103 1.56 28.91 -9.83
N PHE A 104 1.67 29.46 -8.62
CA PHE A 104 1.15 30.79 -8.28
C PHE A 104 1.85 31.95 -8.99
N LYS A 105 3.16 31.83 -9.30
CA LYS A 105 3.93 32.94 -9.88
C LYS A 105 3.49 33.26 -11.32
N PRO A 106 3.36 32.28 -12.24
CA PRO A 106 2.73 32.52 -13.55
C PRO A 106 1.33 33.15 -13.42
N ILE A 107 0.48 32.59 -12.56
CA ILE A 107 -0.90 33.07 -12.35
C ILE A 107 -0.95 34.51 -11.82
N SER A 108 -0.06 34.87 -10.88
CA SER A 108 -0.01 36.22 -10.33
C SER A 108 0.23 37.29 -11.40
N ASN A 109 0.98 37.00 -12.47
CA ASN A 109 1.34 38.02 -13.45
C ASN A 109 0.15 38.58 -14.24
N PHE A 110 -1.00 37.90 -14.23
CA PHE A 110 -2.22 38.31 -14.93
C PHE A 110 -3.13 39.23 -14.11
N PHE A 111 -2.82 39.45 -12.83
CA PHE A 111 -3.62 40.32 -11.97
C PHE A 111 -3.28 41.81 -12.22
N PRO A 112 -4.29 42.67 -12.46
CA PRO A 112 -4.06 44.06 -12.82
C PRO A 112 -3.48 44.86 -11.65
N SER A 113 -2.64 45.84 -11.97
CA SER A 113 -1.94 46.68 -10.99
C SER A 113 -2.66 48.02 -10.71
N ASP A 114 -3.98 47.99 -10.64
CA ASP A 114 -4.80 49.19 -10.42
C ASP A 114 -4.74 49.66 -8.95
N VAL A 115 -4.27 50.89 -8.75
CA VAL A 115 -4.17 51.56 -7.45
C VAL A 115 -5.50 51.60 -6.70
N TYR A 116 -6.60 51.83 -7.42
CA TYR A 116 -7.93 51.97 -6.79
C TYR A 116 -8.44 50.65 -6.21
N MET A 117 -7.93 49.51 -6.70
CA MET A 117 -8.26 48.20 -6.17
C MET A 117 -7.64 47.92 -4.80
N VAL A 118 -6.59 48.64 -4.39
CA VAL A 118 -5.93 48.44 -3.09
C VAL A 118 -6.92 48.60 -1.95
N ILE A 119 -7.68 49.70 -1.93
CA ILE A 119 -8.63 50.00 -0.86
C ILE A 119 -9.75 48.95 -0.84
N LYS A 120 -10.27 48.58 -2.02
CA LYS A 120 -11.33 47.57 -2.16
C LYS A 120 -10.86 46.21 -1.61
N ILE A 121 -9.69 45.73 -2.01
CA ILE A 121 -9.17 44.42 -1.61
C ILE A 121 -8.77 44.38 -0.13
N LEU A 122 -8.20 45.47 0.41
CA LEU A 122 -7.96 45.58 1.85
C LEU A 122 -9.27 45.48 2.64
N ALA A 123 -10.33 46.18 2.20
CA ALA A 123 -11.63 46.12 2.84
C ALA A 123 -12.28 44.73 2.72
N MET A 124 -12.11 44.03 1.59
CA MET A 124 -12.56 42.63 1.40
C MET A 124 -11.86 41.70 2.40
N LEU A 125 -10.54 41.75 2.50
CA LEU A 125 -9.74 40.85 3.36
C LEU A 125 -9.91 41.11 4.87
N GLN A 126 -10.49 42.26 5.27
CA GLN A 126 -10.85 42.53 6.66
C GLN A 126 -12.14 41.83 7.11
N ARG A 127 -12.90 41.25 6.17
CA ARG A 127 -14.14 40.55 6.51
C ARG A 127 -13.86 39.11 6.97
N ASN A 128 -14.72 38.62 7.85
CA ASN A 128 -14.60 37.28 8.42
C ASN A 128 -15.34 36.18 7.62
N ASP A 129 -16.06 36.54 6.55
CA ASP A 129 -16.96 35.66 5.80
C ASP A 129 -16.41 35.16 4.45
N LEU A 130 -15.18 35.55 4.09
CA LEU A 130 -14.49 35.01 2.91
C LEU A 130 -14.05 33.57 3.16
N ASP A 131 -14.23 32.71 2.15
CA ASP A 131 -13.68 31.36 2.19
C ASP A 131 -12.15 31.37 1.91
N GLU A 132 -11.48 30.24 2.16
CA GLU A 132 -10.02 30.15 2.01
C GLU A 132 -9.54 30.34 0.55
N ASN A 133 -10.30 29.91 -0.46
CA ASN A 133 -9.91 30.05 -1.87
C ASN A 133 -10.16 31.48 -2.37
N GLU A 134 -11.22 32.12 -1.92
CA GLU A 134 -11.44 33.55 -2.18
C GLU A 134 -10.43 34.43 -1.44
N THR A 135 -10.08 34.07 -0.21
CA THR A 135 -8.97 34.69 0.53
C THR A 135 -7.65 34.54 -0.24
N PHE A 136 -7.38 33.35 -0.80
CA PHE A 136 -6.21 33.11 -1.65
C PHE A 136 -6.19 34.04 -2.85
N PHE A 137 -7.30 34.15 -3.57
CA PHE A 137 -7.46 35.01 -4.74
C PHE A 137 -7.13 36.48 -4.39
N ASN A 138 -7.73 37.00 -3.33
CA ASN A 138 -7.54 38.39 -2.90
C ASN A 138 -6.12 38.66 -2.38
N LEU A 139 -5.54 37.74 -1.59
CA LEU A 139 -4.14 37.85 -1.14
C LEU A 139 -3.17 37.80 -2.33
N LEU A 140 -3.40 36.94 -3.31
CA LEU A 140 -2.57 36.83 -4.50
C LEU A 140 -2.56 38.15 -5.28
N TRP A 141 -3.72 38.77 -5.47
CA TRP A 141 -3.83 40.07 -6.12
C TRP A 141 -3.10 41.16 -5.34
N LEU A 142 -3.31 41.20 -4.03
CA LEU A 142 -2.70 42.19 -3.14
C LEU A 142 -1.16 42.12 -3.17
N THR A 143 -0.59 40.93 -3.37
CA THR A 143 0.87 40.79 -3.51
C THR A 143 1.45 41.56 -4.69
N ASN A 144 0.69 41.81 -5.75
CA ASN A 144 1.13 42.64 -6.87
C ASN A 144 0.87 44.12 -6.61
N LEU A 145 -0.30 44.44 -6.04
CA LEU A 145 -0.68 45.82 -5.77
C LEU A 145 0.25 46.52 -4.77
N VAL A 146 0.84 45.76 -3.85
CA VAL A 146 1.85 46.31 -2.92
C VAL A 146 3.10 46.85 -3.65
N LEU A 147 3.36 46.45 -4.90
CA LEU A 147 4.53 46.91 -5.66
C LEU A 147 4.28 48.19 -6.46
N VAL A 148 3.05 48.72 -6.48
CA VAL A 148 2.72 49.89 -7.29
C VAL A 148 3.44 51.13 -6.72
N PRO A 149 4.06 52.00 -7.56
CA PRO A 149 4.96 53.07 -7.13
C PRO A 149 4.22 54.32 -6.64
N PHE A 150 3.31 54.17 -5.67
CA PHE A 150 2.66 55.29 -4.98
C PHE A 150 2.79 55.12 -3.46
N SER A 151 2.83 56.23 -2.72
CA SER A 151 2.92 56.21 -1.26
C SER A 151 1.58 55.84 -0.63
N PHE A 152 1.58 54.94 0.34
CA PHE A 152 0.39 54.57 1.09
C PHE A 152 0.11 55.53 2.24
N GLU A 153 -1.16 55.85 2.49
CA GLU A 153 -1.59 56.53 3.71
C GLU A 153 -1.39 55.62 4.93
N LYS A 154 -1.17 56.23 6.10
CA LYS A 154 -0.87 55.50 7.35
C LYS A 154 -1.89 54.40 7.70
N HIS A 155 -3.19 54.66 7.47
CA HIS A 155 -4.23 53.65 7.71
C HIS A 155 -4.10 52.44 6.77
N MET A 156 -3.78 52.68 5.49
CA MET A 156 -3.55 51.59 4.53
C MET A 156 -2.32 50.76 4.91
N ILE A 157 -1.24 51.41 5.35
CA ILE A 157 -0.01 50.76 5.82
C ILE A 157 -0.31 49.80 6.97
N ASN A 158 -1.05 50.25 7.98
CA ASN A 158 -1.46 49.41 9.11
C ASN A 158 -2.31 48.22 8.64
N ASN A 159 -3.31 48.46 7.77
CA ASN A 159 -4.14 47.38 7.22
C ASN A 159 -3.32 46.33 6.47
N PHE A 160 -2.36 46.74 5.63
CA PHE A 160 -1.46 45.82 4.93
C PHE A 160 -0.69 44.95 5.93
N PHE A 161 -0.14 45.57 6.97
CA PHE A 161 0.63 44.88 7.99
C PHE A 161 -0.23 43.89 8.77
N ASP A 162 -1.39 44.32 9.26
CA ASP A 162 -2.30 43.51 10.07
C ASP A 162 -2.88 42.31 9.29
N ILE A 163 -3.35 42.53 8.06
CA ILE A 163 -3.89 41.46 7.20
C ILE A 163 -2.79 40.46 6.88
N SER A 164 -1.59 40.94 6.54
CA SER A 164 -0.46 40.07 6.27
C SER A 164 -0.13 39.24 7.52
N LEU A 165 0.04 39.87 8.67
CA LEU A 165 0.40 39.18 9.91
C LEU A 165 -0.66 38.16 10.34
N PHE A 166 -1.95 38.50 10.22
CA PHE A 166 -3.07 37.60 10.53
C PHE A 166 -3.00 36.31 9.69
N HIS A 167 -2.95 36.44 8.35
CA HIS A 167 -2.90 35.26 7.47
C HIS A 167 -1.55 34.54 7.50
N LEU A 168 -0.49 35.20 8.00
CA LEU A 168 0.80 34.57 8.23
C LEU A 168 0.78 33.63 9.43
N LYS A 169 0.04 33.98 10.49
CA LYS A 169 -0.07 33.23 11.76
C LYS A 169 -1.23 32.23 11.80
N LYS A 170 -2.25 32.42 10.96
CA LYS A 170 -3.51 31.62 10.96
C LYS A 170 -3.30 30.11 10.82
N HIS A 171 -2.28 29.66 10.08
CA HIS A 171 -2.00 28.23 9.84
C HIS A 171 -0.53 27.89 10.08
N SER A 172 -0.23 26.63 10.39
CA SER A 172 1.13 26.13 10.66
C SER A 172 1.63 25.08 9.66
N ASN A 173 0.95 24.97 8.51
CA ASN A 173 1.15 23.90 7.53
C ASN A 173 1.71 24.40 6.18
N GLY A 174 2.08 25.68 6.08
CA GLY A 174 2.58 26.25 4.82
C GLY A 174 1.49 26.38 3.75
N SER A 175 0.24 26.64 4.14
CA SER A 175 -0.90 26.81 3.23
C SER A 175 -0.62 27.83 2.13
N LYS A 176 -1.34 27.75 1.01
CA LYS A 176 -1.20 28.73 -0.08
C LYS A 176 -1.47 30.16 0.39
N ASN A 177 -2.40 30.36 1.33
CA ASN A 177 -2.68 31.65 1.97
C ASN A 177 -1.49 32.16 2.78
N GLN A 178 -0.88 31.29 3.59
CA GLN A 178 0.35 31.62 4.32
C GLN A 178 1.52 31.93 3.37
N GLN A 179 1.63 31.22 2.24
CA GLN A 179 2.62 31.51 1.19
C GLN A 179 2.41 32.87 0.55
N CYS A 180 1.18 33.21 0.14
CA CYS A 180 0.84 34.52 -0.42
C CYS A 180 1.06 35.63 0.61
N SER A 181 0.63 35.45 1.86
CA SER A 181 0.85 36.41 2.93
C SER A 181 2.34 36.65 3.17
N SER A 182 3.18 35.61 3.19
CA SER A 182 4.63 35.80 3.33
C SER A 182 5.23 36.61 2.16
N ILE A 183 4.70 36.45 0.94
CA ILE A 183 5.11 37.26 -0.23
C ILE A 183 4.69 38.69 -0.02
N LEU A 184 3.42 38.92 0.33
CA LEU A 184 2.85 40.24 0.57
C LEU A 184 3.66 40.99 1.64
N MET A 185 3.85 40.39 2.81
CA MET A 185 4.61 40.96 3.92
C MET A 185 6.04 41.28 3.50
N SER A 186 6.74 40.35 2.84
CA SER A 186 8.13 40.59 2.42
C SER A 186 8.24 41.72 1.39
N ARG A 187 7.32 41.80 0.42
CA ARG A 187 7.29 42.86 -0.59
C ARG A 187 6.97 44.21 0.04
N PHE A 188 6.00 44.24 0.94
CA PHE A 188 5.62 45.41 1.74
C PHE A 188 6.84 45.97 2.50
N LEU A 189 7.46 45.16 3.36
CA LEU A 189 8.60 45.58 4.18
C LEU A 189 9.86 45.92 3.37
N SER A 190 9.95 45.47 2.12
CA SER A 190 11.09 45.76 1.24
C SER A 190 10.93 47.04 0.42
N ARG A 191 9.80 47.74 0.54
CA ARG A 191 9.59 48.99 -0.21
C ARG A 191 10.47 50.13 0.34
N PRO A 192 11.10 50.94 -0.53
CA PRO A 192 11.99 52.02 -0.09
C PRO A 192 11.34 53.04 0.85
N ASP A 193 10.09 53.43 0.60
CA ASP A 193 9.33 54.38 1.42
C ASP A 193 9.04 53.81 2.82
N LEU A 194 8.68 52.53 2.92
CA LEU A 194 8.39 51.88 4.20
C LEU A 194 9.64 51.56 5.01
N ILE A 195 10.76 51.25 4.35
CA ILE A 195 12.07 51.13 5.00
C ILE A 195 12.46 52.46 5.65
N GLN A 196 12.30 53.59 4.93
CA GLN A 196 12.60 54.92 5.47
C GLN A 196 11.69 55.29 6.65
N LEU A 197 10.44 54.83 6.65
CA LEU A 197 9.50 55.01 7.76
C LEU A 197 9.75 54.07 8.94
N GLY A 198 10.69 53.12 8.85
CA GLY A 198 11.10 52.25 9.95
C GLY A 198 10.32 50.94 10.09
N TYR A 199 9.39 50.61 9.19
CA TYR A 199 8.56 49.40 9.33
C TYR A 199 9.35 48.08 9.23
N LEU A 200 10.45 48.07 8.47
CA LEU A 200 11.34 46.91 8.44
C LEU A 200 12.03 46.69 9.80
N ASP A 201 12.46 47.78 10.43
CA ASP A 201 13.09 47.75 11.75
C ASP A 201 12.09 47.33 12.82
N GLU A 202 10.91 47.93 12.83
CA GLU A 202 9.80 47.59 13.74
C GLU A 202 9.47 46.09 13.68
N TYR A 203 9.34 45.54 12.47
CA TYR A 203 9.05 44.11 12.29
C TYR A 203 10.18 43.20 12.79
N LEU A 204 11.43 43.47 12.39
CA LEU A 204 12.55 42.59 12.72
C LEU A 204 12.97 42.71 14.20
N CYS A 205 13.02 43.92 14.75
CA CYS A 205 13.30 44.14 16.17
C CYS A 205 12.20 43.54 17.05
N GLY A 206 10.93 43.72 16.69
CA GLY A 206 9.82 43.07 17.37
C GLY A 206 9.90 41.54 17.30
N LEU A 207 10.39 40.97 16.20
CA LEU A 207 10.64 39.54 16.12
C LEU A 207 11.78 39.10 17.04
N PHE A 208 12.90 39.81 17.06
CA PHE A 208 14.04 39.48 17.90
C PHE A 208 13.71 39.48 19.38
N GLU A 209 12.93 40.46 19.85
CA GLU A 209 12.52 40.59 21.24
C GLU A 209 11.57 39.48 21.68
N ASN A 210 10.67 39.04 20.79
CA ASN A 210 9.57 38.14 21.13
C ASN A 210 9.72 36.72 20.52
N TRP A 211 10.87 36.38 19.92
CA TRP A 211 11.02 35.13 19.17
C TRP A 211 10.83 33.88 20.04
N ASP A 212 11.37 33.90 21.26
CA ASP A 212 11.27 32.76 22.20
C ASP A 212 9.83 32.54 22.69
N GLU A 213 9.07 33.64 22.86
CA GLU A 213 7.66 33.61 23.26
C GLU A 213 6.71 33.27 22.09
N THR A 214 7.20 33.36 20.84
CA THR A 214 6.38 33.08 19.66
C THR A 214 6.04 31.59 19.59
N ILE A 215 4.76 31.28 19.41
CA ILE A 215 4.28 29.89 19.33
C ILE A 215 4.88 29.21 18.09
N GLU A 216 5.33 27.94 18.23
CA GLU A 216 5.96 27.16 17.15
C GLU A 216 5.14 27.12 15.84
N SER A 217 3.81 27.14 15.95
CA SER A 217 2.88 27.20 14.83
C SER A 217 3.00 28.48 14.00
N GLU A 218 3.37 29.59 14.62
CA GLU A 218 3.50 30.91 13.98
C GLU A 218 4.90 31.13 13.39
N LYS A 219 5.94 30.52 13.99
CA LYS A 219 7.34 30.66 13.57
C LYS A 219 7.54 30.32 12.08
N LEU A 220 6.80 29.34 11.55
CA LEU A 220 6.86 28.98 10.13
C LEU A 220 6.63 30.18 9.20
N GLY A 221 5.60 30.98 9.48
CA GLY A 221 5.27 32.14 8.68
C GLY A 221 6.39 33.19 8.70
N HIS A 222 6.94 33.45 9.88
CA HIS A 222 8.07 34.37 10.03
C HIS A 222 9.33 33.89 9.31
N PHE A 223 9.66 32.60 9.37
CA PHE A 223 10.74 32.03 8.57
C PHE A 223 10.53 32.22 7.06
N MET A 224 9.29 32.08 6.57
CA MET A 224 8.96 32.33 5.16
C MET A 224 9.22 33.78 4.75
N VAL A 225 8.88 34.74 5.64
CA VAL A 225 9.14 36.17 5.45
C VAL A 225 10.64 36.46 5.46
N ILE A 226 11.38 36.03 6.48
CA ILE A 226 12.85 36.22 6.59
C ILE A 226 13.55 35.67 5.35
N ASN A 227 13.22 34.44 4.95
CA ASN A 227 13.78 33.79 3.77
C ASN A 227 13.53 34.60 2.47
N LYS A 228 12.42 35.34 2.38
CA LYS A 228 12.13 36.22 1.23
C LYS A 228 12.82 37.57 1.38
N LEU A 229 12.80 38.19 2.55
CA LEU A 229 13.47 39.46 2.82
C LEU A 229 14.96 39.40 2.45
N LEU A 230 15.67 38.35 2.88
CA LEU A 230 17.08 38.13 2.51
C LEU A 230 17.32 38.06 0.99
N LYS A 231 16.28 37.71 0.22
CA LYS A 231 16.34 37.62 -1.25
C LYS A 231 15.95 38.92 -1.97
N ILE A 232 14.94 39.65 -1.48
CA ILE A 232 14.32 40.76 -2.25
C ILE A 232 14.59 42.14 -1.65
N CYS A 233 14.93 42.24 -0.36
CA CYS A 233 15.20 43.50 0.30
C CYS A 233 16.54 44.09 -0.20
N PRO A 234 16.65 45.43 -0.38
CA PRO A 234 17.94 46.06 -0.71
C PRO A 234 19.04 45.63 0.26
N LYS A 235 20.21 45.23 -0.27
CA LYS A 235 21.32 44.73 0.55
C LYS A 235 21.79 45.76 1.58
N SER A 236 21.80 47.05 1.24
CA SER A 236 22.12 48.15 2.15
C SER A 236 21.24 48.22 3.41
N SER A 237 20.02 47.64 3.36
CA SER A 237 19.06 47.69 4.46
C SER A 237 19.03 46.39 5.25
N ILE A 238 19.06 45.22 4.58
CA ILE A 238 18.92 43.93 5.25
C ILE A 238 20.20 43.45 5.95
N LEU A 239 21.38 43.85 5.46
CA LEU A 239 22.68 43.40 5.98
C LEU A 239 22.85 43.72 7.48
N THR A 240 22.35 44.87 7.95
CA THR A 240 22.36 45.29 9.36
C THR A 240 21.71 44.28 10.32
N TYR A 241 20.82 43.43 9.81
CA TYR A 241 20.07 42.46 10.61
C TYR A 241 20.58 41.03 10.48
N THR A 242 21.46 40.73 9.51
CA THR A 242 21.90 39.34 9.20
C THR A 242 22.54 38.64 10.39
N ASN A 243 23.44 39.33 11.12
CA ASN A 243 24.05 38.82 12.35
C ASN A 243 22.99 38.53 13.44
N LYS A 244 22.04 39.46 13.67
CA LYS A 244 20.96 39.24 14.65
C LYS A 244 20.04 38.08 14.26
N ILE A 245 19.70 37.94 12.97
CA ILE A 245 18.92 36.80 12.46
C ILE A 245 19.67 35.49 12.74
N TYR A 246 20.97 35.45 12.50
CA TYR A 246 21.77 34.26 12.78
C TYR A 246 21.83 33.94 14.29
N ASP A 247 22.24 34.91 15.12
CA ASP A 247 22.51 34.70 16.54
C ASP A 247 21.25 34.51 17.38
N GLN A 248 20.20 35.31 17.15
CA GLN A 248 19.02 35.36 18.02
C GLN A 248 17.88 34.45 17.55
N ILE A 249 17.78 34.18 16.24
CA ILE A 249 16.75 33.31 15.67
C ILE A 249 17.33 31.94 15.33
N ILE A 250 18.31 31.87 14.44
CA ILE A 250 18.75 30.58 13.88
C ILE A 250 19.45 29.71 14.93
N GLN A 251 20.37 30.26 15.73
CA GLN A 251 21.06 29.47 16.77
C GLN A 251 20.10 28.93 17.83
N LEU A 252 19.15 29.75 18.32
CA LEU A 252 18.13 29.31 19.29
C LEU A 252 17.31 28.15 18.72
N GLU A 253 16.92 28.24 17.46
CA GLU A 253 16.09 27.25 16.79
C GLU A 253 16.84 25.94 16.52
N LEU A 254 18.13 26.00 16.17
CA LEU A 254 18.99 24.82 16.10
C LEU A 254 19.21 24.17 17.48
N MET A 255 19.19 24.93 18.58
CA MET A 255 19.16 24.35 19.92
C MET A 255 17.82 23.68 20.22
N ASN A 256 16.68 24.32 19.87
CA ASN A 256 15.34 23.74 20.03
C ASN A 256 15.13 22.47 19.19
N LEU A 257 15.78 22.38 18.03
CA LEU A 257 15.82 21.18 17.19
C LEU A 257 16.34 19.97 17.97
N LYS A 258 17.43 20.13 18.74
CA LYS A 258 18.05 19.06 19.54
C LYS A 258 17.15 18.58 20.68
N ILE A 259 16.19 19.39 21.11
CA ILE A 259 15.23 19.10 22.19
C ILE A 259 13.91 18.51 21.61
N GLY A 260 13.82 18.35 20.29
CA GLY A 260 12.66 17.72 19.62
C GLY A 260 11.42 18.61 19.51
N ARG A 261 11.56 19.94 19.65
CA ARG A 261 10.46 20.91 19.66
C ARG A 261 10.15 21.58 18.31
N MET A 262 10.91 21.26 17.26
CA MET A 262 10.83 21.96 15.97
C MET A 262 10.02 21.20 14.91
N ASN A 263 9.20 21.94 14.15
CA ASN A 263 8.54 21.43 12.95
C ASN A 263 9.53 21.23 11.77
N LYS A 264 9.44 20.11 11.05
CA LYS A 264 10.26 19.81 9.85
C LYS A 264 10.17 20.89 8.75
N LEU A 265 9.02 21.56 8.62
CA LEU A 265 8.87 22.68 7.68
C LEU A 265 9.73 23.89 8.09
N ASN A 266 9.87 24.15 9.39
CA ASN A 266 10.74 25.20 9.92
C ASN A 266 12.20 24.91 9.57
N LEU A 267 12.66 23.67 9.81
CA LEU A 267 13.99 23.22 9.41
C LEU A 267 14.25 23.43 7.90
N SER A 268 13.25 23.15 7.05
CA SER A 268 13.37 23.40 5.61
C SER A 268 13.62 24.88 5.26
N PHE A 269 13.10 25.83 6.04
CA PHE A 269 13.36 27.25 5.80
C PHE A 269 14.67 27.69 6.46
N ILE A 270 15.03 27.17 7.63
CA ILE A 270 16.33 27.39 8.28
C ILE A 270 17.48 27.05 7.31
N ILE A 271 17.45 25.88 6.66
CA ILE A 271 18.46 25.47 5.67
C ILE A 271 18.57 26.48 4.51
N LYS A 272 17.45 27.10 4.09
CA LYS A 272 17.42 28.10 3.01
C LYS A 272 17.85 29.49 3.47
N ILE A 273 17.63 29.81 4.74
CA ILE A 273 18.04 31.06 5.38
C ILE A 273 19.54 31.03 5.60
N LEU A 274 20.08 29.95 6.19
CA LEU A 274 21.52 29.73 6.37
C LEU A 274 22.30 29.90 5.06
N CYS A 275 21.79 29.36 3.94
CA CYS A 275 22.42 29.57 2.62
C CYS A 275 22.50 31.04 2.21
N LYS A 276 21.42 31.83 2.42
CA LYS A 276 21.41 33.26 2.06
C LYS A 276 22.26 34.10 3.01
N LEU A 277 22.24 33.77 4.31
CA LEU A 277 23.11 34.39 5.29
C LEU A 277 24.57 34.14 4.94
N ALA A 278 24.94 32.92 4.54
CA ALA A 278 26.29 32.62 4.07
C ALA A 278 26.67 33.36 2.78
N GLU A 279 25.74 33.54 1.82
CA GLU A 279 25.96 34.41 0.65
C GLU A 279 26.21 35.87 1.06
N ASP A 280 25.45 36.39 2.02
CA ASP A 280 25.58 37.76 2.53
C ASP A 280 26.87 37.94 3.34
N PHE A 281 27.21 37.01 4.22
CA PHE A 281 28.47 36.99 4.97
C PHE A 281 29.69 36.83 4.05
N ALA A 282 29.57 36.09 2.94
CA ALA A 282 30.62 36.02 1.93
C ALA A 282 30.84 37.38 1.27
N ALA A 283 29.78 38.15 1.02
CA ALA A 283 29.87 39.50 0.49
C ALA A 283 30.49 40.50 1.49
N GLU A 284 30.30 40.28 2.79
CA GLU A 284 30.91 41.08 3.87
C GLU A 284 32.27 40.55 4.35
N ASN A 285 32.82 39.51 3.72
CA ASN A 285 34.07 38.82 4.11
C ASN A 285 34.07 38.25 5.55
N GLN A 286 32.90 37.87 6.08
CA GLN A 286 32.72 37.27 7.42
C GLN A 286 32.85 35.74 7.37
N TYR A 287 34.00 35.22 6.93
CA TYR A 287 34.19 33.79 6.68
C TYR A 287 34.04 32.90 7.93
N SER A 288 34.34 33.42 9.12
CA SER A 288 34.17 32.70 10.39
C SER A 288 32.71 32.34 10.67
N LEU A 289 31.75 33.16 10.21
CA LEU A 289 30.33 32.84 10.36
C LEU A 289 29.90 31.77 9.34
N ILE A 290 30.49 31.78 8.15
CA ILE A 290 30.23 30.76 7.13
C ILE A 290 30.70 29.39 7.62
N GLU A 291 31.87 29.32 8.25
CA GLU A 291 32.37 28.09 8.90
C GLU A 291 31.36 27.56 9.92
N LYS A 292 30.86 28.41 10.83
CA LYS A 292 29.82 28.02 11.80
C LYS A 292 28.53 27.55 11.12
N ILE A 293 28.11 28.22 10.03
CA ILE A 293 26.95 27.79 9.24
C ILE A 293 27.17 26.40 8.65
N MET A 294 28.37 26.11 8.14
CA MET A 294 28.73 24.79 7.60
C MET A 294 28.68 23.73 8.70
N ASP A 295 29.19 24.03 9.89
CA ASP A 295 29.08 23.15 11.06
C ASP A 295 27.63 22.91 11.46
N ASN A 296 26.78 23.93 11.47
CA ASN A 296 25.36 23.76 11.76
C ASN A 296 24.68 22.85 10.73
N LEU A 297 24.95 23.05 9.43
CA LEU A 297 24.34 22.26 8.37
C LEU A 297 24.79 20.78 8.38
N ILE A 298 26.04 20.51 8.77
CA ILE A 298 26.61 19.17 8.75
C ILE A 298 26.40 18.47 10.10
N ASN A 299 26.81 19.07 11.21
CA ASN A 299 26.76 18.42 12.52
C ASN A 299 25.36 18.49 13.14
N ASP A 300 24.71 19.66 13.11
CA ASP A 300 23.41 19.86 13.79
C ASP A 300 22.20 19.42 12.95
N VAL A 301 22.37 19.27 11.62
CA VAL A 301 21.30 18.81 10.72
C VAL A 301 21.60 17.44 10.13
N LEU A 302 22.66 17.28 9.34
CA LEU A 302 22.92 16.02 8.63
C LEU A 302 23.26 14.87 9.60
N LYS A 303 24.26 15.05 10.45
CA LYS A 303 24.72 14.01 11.40
C LYS A 303 23.74 13.79 12.54
N PHE A 304 23.11 14.86 13.06
CA PHE A 304 22.13 14.75 14.14
C PHE A 304 20.93 13.86 13.76
N PHE A 305 20.33 14.07 12.59
CA PHE A 305 19.21 13.23 12.14
C PHE A 305 19.68 11.90 11.53
N ASN A 306 20.88 11.87 10.94
CA ASN A 306 21.42 10.71 10.24
C ASN A 306 20.35 10.10 9.30
N GLU A 307 20.02 8.81 9.46
CA GLU A 307 19.04 8.13 8.61
C GLU A 307 17.60 8.66 8.71
N SER A 308 17.24 9.35 9.78
CA SER A 308 15.89 9.92 9.96
C SER A 308 15.65 11.21 9.17
N LEU A 309 16.69 11.79 8.56
CA LEU A 309 16.55 12.99 7.73
C LEU A 309 15.81 12.65 6.44
N GLU A 310 14.68 13.30 6.17
CA GLU A 310 13.87 13.00 4.96
C GLU A 310 14.59 13.37 3.65
N THR A 311 14.32 12.61 2.59
CA THR A 311 14.90 12.82 1.24
C THR A 311 14.71 14.24 0.71
N ASN A 312 13.52 14.84 0.92
CA ASN A 312 13.25 16.22 0.51
C ASN A 312 14.10 17.27 1.25
N LEU A 313 14.45 17.01 2.51
CA LEU A 313 15.35 17.87 3.29
C LEU A 313 16.79 17.67 2.83
N ARG A 314 17.23 16.43 2.56
CA ARG A 314 18.54 16.12 1.97
C ARG A 314 18.78 16.88 0.65
N TYR A 315 17.78 16.89 -0.24
CA TYR A 315 17.84 17.64 -1.51
C TYR A 315 18.02 19.15 -1.28
N LYS A 316 17.26 19.74 -0.35
CA LYS A 316 17.35 21.17 -0.02
C LYS A 316 18.70 21.50 0.61
N LEU A 317 19.18 20.65 1.52
CA LEU A 317 20.48 20.77 2.17
C LEU A 317 21.61 20.75 1.15
N SER A 318 21.64 19.73 0.28
CA SER A 318 22.64 19.57 -0.79
C SER A 318 22.70 20.79 -1.72
N LYS A 319 21.52 21.31 -2.10
CA LYS A 319 21.41 22.50 -2.93
C LYS A 319 21.89 23.76 -2.21
N SER A 320 21.57 23.91 -0.92
CA SER A 320 22.08 25.01 -0.09
C SER A 320 23.60 24.95 0.04
N LEU A 321 24.18 23.78 0.34
CA LEU A 321 25.64 23.60 0.45
C LEU A 321 26.36 23.97 -0.85
N SER A 322 25.80 23.58 -2.02
CA SER A 322 26.35 23.98 -3.32
C SER A 322 26.21 25.49 -3.58
N GLY A 323 25.11 26.11 -3.11
CA GLY A 323 24.94 27.56 -3.14
C GLY A 323 26.00 28.32 -2.35
N ILE A 324 26.31 27.84 -1.14
CA ILE A 324 27.39 28.37 -0.29
C ILE A 324 28.75 28.19 -0.98
N SER A 325 29.01 26.99 -1.52
CA SER A 325 30.27 26.73 -2.25
C SER A 325 30.43 27.68 -3.45
N LYS A 326 29.33 28.00 -4.14
CA LYS A 326 29.29 28.93 -5.27
C LYS A 326 29.61 30.37 -4.86
N SER A 327 29.13 30.84 -3.71
CA SER A 327 29.44 32.21 -3.24
C SER A 327 30.91 32.37 -2.86
N LEU A 328 31.58 31.27 -2.49
CA LEU A 328 32.98 31.24 -2.07
C LEU A 328 33.99 31.07 -3.21
N VAL A 329 33.56 30.91 -4.47
CA VAL A 329 34.48 30.68 -5.61
C VAL A 329 35.49 31.80 -5.82
N ARG A 330 35.14 33.02 -5.43
CA ARG A 330 36.03 34.19 -5.54
C ARG A 330 37.13 34.22 -4.48
N VAL A 331 37.00 33.40 -3.44
CA VAL A 331 37.93 33.30 -2.33
C VAL A 331 38.81 32.07 -2.57
N VAL A 332 40.12 32.30 -2.62
CA VAL A 332 41.09 31.26 -2.96
C VAL A 332 40.92 30.06 -2.01
N ASN A 333 40.69 28.88 -2.58
CA ASN A 333 40.64 27.57 -1.93
C ASN A 333 39.43 27.27 -1.01
N TYR A 334 38.59 28.23 -0.63
CA TYR A 334 37.49 27.98 0.32
C TYR A 334 36.42 27.01 -0.21
N HIS A 335 36.03 27.11 -1.49
CA HIS A 335 35.07 26.17 -2.07
C HIS A 335 35.61 24.73 -2.09
N GLU A 336 36.94 24.58 -2.18
CA GLU A 336 37.62 23.29 -2.40
C GLU A 336 37.79 22.59 -1.06
N GLN A 337 38.13 23.35 -0.02
CA GLN A 337 38.11 22.89 1.37
C GLN A 337 36.74 22.33 1.76
N ILE A 338 35.65 23.01 1.42
CA ILE A 338 34.29 22.52 1.69
C ILE A 338 34.01 21.22 0.93
N LEU A 339 34.38 21.17 -0.35
CA LEU A 339 34.22 19.98 -1.19
C LEU A 339 34.97 18.78 -0.60
N ILE A 340 36.24 18.97 -0.25
CA ILE A 340 37.09 17.95 0.39
C ILE A 340 36.50 17.51 1.72
N TYR A 341 36.14 18.46 2.60
CA TYR A 341 35.54 18.16 3.90
C TYR A 341 34.25 17.34 3.79
N LEU A 342 33.40 17.64 2.80
CA LEU A 342 32.18 16.89 2.54
C LEU A 342 32.47 15.48 2.01
N ILE A 343 33.44 15.29 1.10
CA ILE A 343 33.81 13.95 0.63
C ILE A 343 34.42 13.13 1.78
N GLN A 344 35.20 13.74 2.68
CA GLN A 344 35.75 13.07 3.86
C GLN A 344 34.66 12.52 4.79
N GLN A 345 33.44 13.06 4.78
CA GLN A 345 32.32 12.51 5.57
C GLN A 345 31.78 11.16 5.03
N LEU A 346 32.29 10.68 3.90
CA LEU A 346 31.95 9.36 3.35
C LEU A 346 32.82 8.23 3.93
N ASP A 347 33.83 8.56 4.76
CA ASP A 347 34.76 7.62 5.39
C ASP A 347 35.43 6.66 4.38
N LEU A 348 35.84 7.22 3.22
CA LEU A 348 36.49 6.45 2.15
C LEU A 348 37.93 6.11 2.53
N SER A 349 38.44 4.99 2.02
CA SER A 349 39.84 4.56 2.16
C SER A 349 40.86 5.45 1.43
N ILE A 350 40.40 6.56 0.83
CA ILE A 350 41.22 7.52 0.12
C ILE A 350 41.60 8.64 1.08
N ASP A 351 42.90 8.88 1.23
CA ASP A 351 43.40 10.03 1.97
C ASP A 351 43.22 11.30 1.12
N ILE A 352 42.27 12.15 1.51
CA ILE A 352 41.95 13.44 0.87
C ILE A 352 42.52 14.61 1.70
N SER A 353 43.52 14.36 2.54
CA SER A 353 44.09 15.38 3.43
C SER A 353 44.77 16.53 2.66
N GLU A 354 44.80 17.71 3.29
CA GLU A 354 45.22 18.98 2.68
C GLU A 354 46.58 18.88 1.97
N PRO A 355 46.69 19.36 0.71
CA PRO A 355 47.94 19.36 -0.02
C PRO A 355 48.88 20.42 0.57
N SER A 356 49.80 20.00 1.44
CA SER A 356 50.95 20.83 1.83
C SER A 356 51.90 21.08 0.66
N ASP A 357 51.82 20.26 -0.39
CA ASP A 357 52.44 20.47 -1.70
C ASP A 357 51.43 20.10 -2.80
N TYR A 358 51.05 21.06 -3.65
CA TYR A 358 50.15 20.87 -4.81
C TYR A 358 50.64 19.84 -5.86
N SER A 359 51.74 19.11 -5.59
CA SER A 359 52.41 18.20 -6.52
C SER A 359 52.32 16.71 -6.18
N SER A 360 51.73 16.28 -5.05
CA SER A 360 51.88 14.88 -4.59
C SER A 360 50.60 14.08 -4.31
N ILE A 361 49.39 14.60 -4.52
CA ILE A 361 48.16 13.79 -4.52
C ILE A 361 47.64 13.71 -5.96
N SER A 362 47.90 12.59 -6.64
CA SER A 362 47.36 12.35 -7.98
C SER A 362 45.89 11.92 -7.89
N MET A 363 45.01 12.84 -7.47
CA MET A 363 43.54 12.71 -7.61
C MET A 363 43.13 12.70 -9.10
N SER A 364 44.11 12.85 -10.00
CA SER A 364 44.03 12.72 -11.44
C SER A 364 43.71 11.31 -11.94
N THR A 365 43.74 10.27 -11.10
CA THR A 365 43.53 8.89 -11.55
C THR A 365 42.15 8.36 -11.12
N PHE A 366 41.45 7.69 -12.02
CA PHE A 366 40.22 6.96 -11.74
C PHE A 366 40.57 5.79 -10.83
N LEU A 367 40.34 5.99 -9.54
CA LEU A 367 40.57 4.98 -8.51
C LEU A 367 39.45 3.94 -8.58
N ASP A 368 39.70 2.73 -8.11
CA ASP A 368 38.61 1.80 -7.79
C ASP A 368 38.36 1.91 -6.27
N VAL A 369 37.50 2.84 -5.85
CA VAL A 369 37.23 3.08 -4.41
C VAL A 369 36.60 1.84 -3.82
N ASP A 370 37.09 1.35 -2.68
CA ASP A 370 36.38 0.31 -1.93
C ASP A 370 35.40 0.95 -0.92
N ILE A 371 34.15 0.47 -0.91
CA ILE A 371 33.07 0.98 -0.07
C ILE A 371 32.37 -0.19 0.60
N ASP A 372 32.48 -0.28 1.92
CA ASP A 372 31.72 -1.24 2.72
C ASP A 372 30.26 -0.78 2.88
N PHE A 373 29.40 -1.23 1.98
CA PHE A 373 27.97 -0.87 1.96
C PHE A 373 27.19 -1.32 3.21
N ASP A 374 27.72 -2.21 4.04
CA ASP A 374 27.04 -2.62 5.27
C ASP A 374 27.13 -1.54 6.37
N GLN A 375 28.16 -0.70 6.32
CA GLN A 375 28.45 0.30 7.36
C GLN A 375 28.12 1.75 6.97
N ILE A 376 27.67 2.00 5.73
CA ILE A 376 27.41 3.37 5.27
C ILE A 376 26.13 3.99 5.85
N SER A 377 26.15 5.32 6.00
CA SER A 377 24.97 6.16 6.21
C SER A 377 24.37 6.57 4.86
N ILE A 378 23.18 6.06 4.53
CA ILE A 378 22.50 6.38 3.27
C ILE A 378 22.17 7.87 3.21
N ALA A 379 21.77 8.46 4.33
CA ALA A 379 21.51 9.90 4.41
C ALA A 379 22.72 10.75 4.02
N THR A 380 23.89 10.40 4.55
CA THR A 380 25.14 11.12 4.33
C THR A 380 25.59 10.97 2.88
N TYR A 381 25.67 9.74 2.39
CA TYR A 381 25.99 9.44 0.99
C TYR A 381 25.04 10.14 0.02
N HIS A 382 23.73 10.01 0.22
CA HIS A 382 22.74 10.65 -0.66
C HIS A 382 22.89 12.18 -0.69
N THR A 383 23.15 12.81 0.46
CA THR A 383 23.32 14.28 0.54
C THR A 383 24.58 14.74 -0.18
N ILE A 384 25.69 14.06 0.04
CA ILE A 384 26.97 14.42 -0.58
C ILE A 384 26.94 14.14 -2.08
N LEU A 385 26.33 13.03 -2.50
CA LEU A 385 26.13 12.72 -3.91
C LEU A 385 25.32 13.83 -4.60
N LEU A 386 24.18 14.21 -4.05
CA LEU A 386 23.40 15.34 -4.59
C LEU A 386 24.19 16.65 -4.61
N TYR A 387 25.00 16.92 -3.58
CA TYR A 387 25.87 18.10 -3.52
C TYR A 387 26.87 18.12 -4.69
N LEU A 388 27.55 17.00 -4.97
CA LEU A 388 28.47 16.87 -6.11
C LEU A 388 27.75 17.12 -7.44
N GLY A 389 26.53 16.61 -7.61
CA GLY A 389 25.71 16.86 -8.79
C GLY A 389 25.39 18.35 -8.97
N TYR A 390 25.05 19.06 -7.88
CA TYR A 390 24.83 20.51 -7.94
C TYR A 390 26.10 21.32 -8.20
N MET A 391 27.24 20.90 -7.65
CA MET A 391 28.55 21.49 -7.95
C MET A 391 28.85 21.40 -9.44
N ALA A 392 28.61 20.24 -10.05
CA ALA A 392 28.75 20.03 -11.49
C ALA A 392 27.78 20.93 -12.30
N LEU A 393 26.48 20.97 -11.96
CA LEU A 393 25.50 21.84 -12.64
C LEU A 393 25.85 23.34 -12.54
N ASN A 394 26.44 23.75 -11.42
CA ASN A 394 26.92 25.11 -11.22
C ASN A 394 28.26 25.41 -11.93
N ARG A 395 28.91 24.40 -12.53
CA ARG A 395 30.23 24.46 -13.19
C ARG A 395 31.34 24.94 -12.26
N ILE A 396 31.32 24.46 -11.02
CA ILE A 396 32.28 24.82 -9.96
C ILE A 396 33.01 23.60 -9.40
N LEU A 397 32.85 22.42 -10.02
CA LEU A 397 33.59 21.21 -9.65
C LEU A 397 35.00 21.27 -10.29
N PRO A 398 36.10 21.21 -9.52
CA PRO A 398 37.45 21.25 -10.08
C PRO A 398 37.77 20.02 -10.94
N LEU A 399 38.51 20.22 -12.03
CA LEU A 399 38.81 19.16 -13.01
C LEU A 399 39.50 17.94 -12.38
N HIS A 400 40.38 18.15 -11.40
CA HIS A 400 41.11 17.09 -10.72
C HIS A 400 40.24 16.25 -9.76
N ILE A 401 39.01 16.67 -9.45
CA ILE A 401 38.08 15.93 -8.56
C ILE A 401 37.17 14.96 -9.35
N TYR A 402 37.00 15.17 -10.65
CA TYR A 402 36.13 14.31 -11.47
C TYR A 402 36.47 12.81 -11.35
N PRO A 403 37.74 12.37 -11.38
CA PRO A 403 38.05 10.94 -11.26
C PRO A 403 37.58 10.33 -9.94
N ALA A 404 37.75 11.05 -8.81
CA ALA A 404 37.27 10.60 -7.51
C ALA A 404 35.73 10.56 -7.45
N ALA A 405 35.06 11.62 -7.90
CA ALA A 405 33.60 11.69 -7.93
C ALA A 405 32.99 10.57 -8.79
N LEU A 406 33.58 10.31 -9.97
CA LEU A 406 33.15 9.25 -10.87
C LEU A 406 33.44 7.85 -10.33
N SER A 407 34.52 7.67 -9.57
CA SER A 407 34.81 6.40 -8.89
C SER A 407 33.81 6.08 -7.78
N ILE A 408 33.45 7.07 -6.96
CA ILE A 408 32.38 6.92 -5.97
C ILE A 408 31.09 6.49 -6.68
N VAL A 409 30.74 7.16 -7.79
CA VAL A 409 29.54 6.84 -8.57
C VAL A 409 29.60 5.43 -9.18
N HIS A 410 30.75 5.00 -9.71
CA HIS A 410 30.96 3.65 -10.23
C HIS A 410 30.54 2.57 -9.21
N LYS A 411 30.83 2.80 -7.91
CA LYS A 411 30.38 1.91 -6.83
C LYS A 411 28.92 2.16 -6.43
N THR A 412 28.52 3.42 -6.23
CA THR A 412 27.20 3.73 -5.68
C THR A 412 26.03 3.45 -6.63
N LEU A 413 26.28 3.32 -7.94
CA LEU A 413 25.29 2.83 -8.92
C LEU A 413 24.80 1.41 -8.62
N PHE A 414 25.64 0.59 -7.98
CA PHE A 414 25.34 -0.81 -7.68
C PHE A 414 25.12 -1.05 -6.19
N THR A 415 24.77 -0.03 -5.40
CA THR A 415 24.51 -0.19 -3.97
C THR A 415 23.36 -1.16 -3.73
N HIS A 416 23.62 -2.20 -2.96
CA HIS A 416 22.61 -3.14 -2.48
C HIS A 416 22.78 -3.32 -0.97
N GLN A 417 22.03 -2.57 -0.17
CA GLN A 417 21.96 -2.78 1.28
C GLN A 417 20.59 -3.37 1.62
N ARG A 418 20.58 -4.57 2.20
CA ARG A 418 19.37 -5.23 2.69
C ARG A 418 19.21 -4.90 4.18
N ARG A 419 18.18 -4.14 4.55
CA ARG A 419 17.73 -4.03 5.95
C ARG A 419 16.41 -4.78 6.09
N TYR A 420 16.45 -5.93 6.76
CA TYR A 420 15.34 -6.89 6.82
C TYR A 420 14.89 -7.33 5.41
N SER A 421 13.68 -6.94 4.98
CA SER A 421 13.10 -7.28 3.68
C SER A 421 13.18 -6.16 2.63
N ASN A 422 13.70 -4.98 3.00
CA ASN A 422 13.70 -3.81 2.12
C ASN A 422 15.12 -3.50 1.63
N ASN A 423 15.25 -3.33 0.31
CA ASN A 423 16.45 -2.80 -0.31
C ASN A 423 16.53 -1.29 -0.04
N VAL A 424 17.42 -0.89 0.86
CA VAL A 424 17.65 0.52 1.20
C VAL A 424 18.88 0.96 0.41
N GLY A 425 18.68 1.41 -0.84
CA GLY A 425 19.79 1.76 -1.74
C GLY A 425 19.40 2.52 -2.99
N ASN A 426 18.12 2.47 -3.40
CA ASN A 426 17.67 3.12 -4.64
C ASN A 426 17.93 4.64 -4.65
N GLN A 427 17.92 5.29 -3.49
CA GLN A 427 18.27 6.71 -3.36
C GLN A 427 19.71 6.99 -3.80
N LEU A 428 20.66 6.10 -3.45
CA LEU A 428 22.06 6.24 -3.85
C LEU A 428 22.22 6.00 -5.34
N LYS A 429 21.52 5.01 -5.91
CA LYS A 429 21.51 4.76 -7.36
C LYS A 429 20.94 5.93 -8.16
N ASP A 430 19.83 6.50 -7.70
CA ASP A 430 19.18 7.67 -8.34
C ASP A 430 20.09 8.91 -8.27
N SER A 431 20.63 9.22 -7.08
CA SER A 431 21.57 10.34 -6.93
C SER A 431 22.87 10.13 -7.72
N SER A 432 23.34 8.89 -7.88
CA SER A 432 24.46 8.53 -8.76
C SER A 432 24.16 8.85 -10.22
N CYS A 433 22.98 8.48 -10.71
CA CYS A 433 22.52 8.85 -12.05
C CYS A 433 22.43 10.38 -12.21
N PHE A 434 21.90 11.08 -11.21
CA PHE A 434 21.82 12.55 -11.22
C PHE A 434 23.20 13.22 -11.30
N ILE A 435 24.20 12.74 -10.54
CA ILE A 435 25.57 13.25 -10.62
C ILE A 435 26.15 13.00 -12.00
N LEU A 436 26.08 11.76 -12.50
CA LEU A 436 26.63 11.44 -13.82
C LEU A 436 26.03 12.31 -14.90
N TRP A 437 24.70 12.45 -14.91
CA TRP A 437 24.02 13.34 -15.85
C TRP A 437 24.51 14.79 -15.70
N SER A 438 24.67 15.28 -14.47
CA SER A 438 25.14 16.64 -14.18
C SER A 438 26.58 16.88 -14.62
N ILE A 439 27.47 15.91 -14.38
CA ILE A 439 28.87 15.90 -14.81
C ILE A 439 28.93 15.92 -16.34
N MET A 440 28.21 15.00 -16.98
CA MET A 440 28.18 14.89 -18.42
C MET A 440 27.65 16.15 -19.11
N LYS A 441 26.65 16.78 -18.51
CA LYS A 441 26.07 18.04 -19.00
C LYS A 441 27.01 19.25 -18.83
N SER A 442 27.86 19.23 -17.81
CA SER A 442 28.72 20.35 -17.44
C SER A 442 30.10 20.34 -18.10
N LEU A 443 30.65 19.16 -18.40
CA LEU A 443 31.96 19.00 -19.04
C LEU A 443 32.03 19.66 -20.43
N SER A 444 33.08 20.44 -20.67
CA SER A 444 33.42 20.92 -22.00
C SER A 444 34.20 19.87 -22.79
N THR A 445 34.30 20.03 -24.12
CA THR A 445 35.04 19.11 -24.98
C THR A 445 36.52 19.01 -24.60
N SER A 446 37.14 20.13 -24.18
CA SER A 446 38.53 20.15 -23.72
C SER A 446 38.71 19.45 -22.37
N ASP A 447 37.77 19.62 -21.44
CA ASP A 447 37.82 18.95 -20.13
C ASP A 447 37.75 17.44 -20.31
N TYR A 448 36.87 16.99 -21.20
CA TYR A 448 36.74 15.58 -21.55
C TYR A 448 38.03 15.01 -22.14
N GLU A 449 38.65 15.70 -23.11
CA GLU A 449 39.93 15.27 -23.72
C GLU A 449 41.05 15.17 -22.68
N GLN A 450 41.13 16.14 -21.78
CA GLN A 450 42.12 16.13 -20.71
C GLN A 450 41.89 14.94 -19.77
N LEU A 451 40.65 14.70 -19.33
CA LEU A 451 40.30 13.58 -18.46
C LEU A 451 40.49 12.22 -19.15
N GLU A 452 40.18 12.11 -20.43
CA GLU A 452 40.37 10.89 -21.22
C GLU A 452 41.86 10.58 -21.41
N SER A 453 42.69 11.61 -21.60
CA SER A 453 44.15 11.43 -21.73
C SER A 453 44.81 10.93 -20.44
N THR A 454 44.29 11.34 -19.28
CA THR A 454 44.79 10.89 -17.97
C THR A 454 44.13 9.58 -17.52
N ASN A 455 42.89 9.32 -17.94
CA ASN A 455 42.06 8.18 -17.54
C ASN A 455 41.37 7.52 -18.74
N PRO A 456 42.09 6.74 -19.55
CA PRO A 456 41.59 6.24 -20.83
C PRO A 456 40.42 5.26 -20.72
N THR A 457 40.23 4.59 -19.58
CA THR A 457 39.19 3.58 -19.38
C THR A 457 37.98 4.08 -18.58
N MET A 458 38.06 5.25 -17.94
CA MET A 458 37.05 5.73 -16.98
C MET A 458 35.67 5.90 -17.61
N PHE A 459 35.56 6.66 -18.69
CA PHE A 459 34.28 6.90 -19.35
C PHE A 459 33.69 5.63 -19.98
N MET A 460 34.57 4.74 -20.46
CA MET A 460 34.15 3.44 -20.99
C MET A 460 33.59 2.55 -19.89
N GLN A 461 34.20 2.51 -18.71
CA GLN A 461 33.69 1.76 -17.57
C GLN A 461 32.31 2.29 -17.14
N LEU A 462 32.16 3.61 -17.01
CA LEU A 462 30.88 4.24 -16.66
C LEU A 462 29.79 3.98 -17.71
N PHE A 463 30.16 3.95 -18.98
CA PHE A 463 29.23 3.59 -20.06
C PHE A 463 28.73 2.15 -19.92
N ILE A 464 29.62 1.21 -19.58
CA ILE A 464 29.25 -0.19 -19.29
C ILE A 464 28.35 -0.26 -18.06
N ASP A 465 28.69 0.48 -17.00
CA ASP A 465 27.89 0.48 -15.77
C ASP A 465 26.47 0.98 -16.01
N LEU A 466 26.32 2.02 -16.83
CA LEU A 466 25.02 2.57 -17.21
C LEU A 466 24.20 1.61 -18.06
N ILE A 467 24.83 0.84 -18.97
CA ILE A 467 24.15 -0.26 -19.68
C ILE A 467 23.68 -1.31 -18.67
N GLU A 468 24.54 -1.69 -17.72
CA GLU A 468 24.22 -2.69 -16.70
C GLU A 468 23.02 -2.25 -15.85
N VAL A 469 23.05 -1.02 -15.32
CA VAL A 469 21.95 -0.45 -14.53
C VAL A 469 20.66 -0.34 -15.35
N SER A 470 20.74 0.10 -16.61
CA SER A 470 19.56 0.30 -17.46
C SER A 470 18.86 -1.01 -17.85
N ILE A 471 19.59 -2.12 -17.89
CA ILE A 471 19.05 -3.43 -18.26
C ILE A 471 18.67 -4.25 -17.02
N PHE A 472 19.58 -4.34 -16.05
CA PHE A 472 19.52 -5.34 -14.99
C PHE A 472 18.90 -4.84 -13.68
N ASP A 473 18.83 -3.52 -13.43
CA ASP A 473 18.25 -3.04 -12.18
C ASP A 473 16.77 -3.43 -12.08
N LYS A 474 16.33 -3.85 -10.88
CA LYS A 474 14.95 -4.32 -10.64
C LYS A 474 13.95 -3.15 -10.59
N ASP A 475 14.39 -1.96 -10.18
CA ASP A 475 13.55 -0.77 -10.07
C ASP A 475 13.42 -0.04 -11.42
N LEU A 476 12.18 0.17 -11.86
CA LEU A 476 11.88 0.86 -13.12
C LEU A 476 12.40 2.30 -13.14
N ILE A 477 12.31 3.02 -12.02
CA ILE A 477 12.77 4.41 -11.91
C ILE A 477 14.27 4.44 -12.14
N ILE A 478 15.03 3.54 -11.51
CA ILE A 478 16.48 3.46 -11.66
C ILE A 478 16.88 3.10 -13.10
N ARG A 479 16.20 2.14 -13.75
CA ARG A 479 16.43 1.85 -15.17
C ARG A 479 16.21 3.09 -16.05
N ARG A 480 15.12 3.84 -15.81
CA ARG A 480 14.82 5.08 -16.55
C ARG A 480 15.83 6.20 -16.29
N CYS A 481 16.31 6.34 -15.06
CA CYS A 481 17.38 7.26 -14.72
C CYS A 481 18.66 6.89 -15.49
N GLY A 482 19.07 5.62 -15.47
CA GLY A 482 20.22 5.11 -16.23
C GLY A 482 20.10 5.40 -17.73
N VAL A 483 18.94 5.13 -18.34
CA VAL A 483 18.67 5.46 -19.75
C VAL A 483 18.82 6.95 -20.04
N SER A 484 18.32 7.82 -19.16
CA SER A 484 18.42 9.27 -19.33
C SER A 484 19.87 9.73 -19.31
N VAL A 485 20.71 9.12 -18.46
CA VAL A 485 22.16 9.37 -18.46
C VAL A 485 22.83 8.82 -19.73
N LEU A 486 22.48 7.60 -20.16
CA LEU A 486 23.00 7.02 -21.41
C LEU A 486 22.73 7.92 -22.61
N GLN A 487 21.52 8.47 -22.72
CA GLN A 487 21.15 9.38 -23.80
C GLN A 487 21.98 10.67 -23.77
N GLU A 488 22.24 11.25 -22.59
CA GLU A 488 23.13 12.42 -22.46
C GLU A 488 24.59 12.08 -22.83
N VAL A 489 25.10 10.94 -22.35
CA VAL A 489 26.45 10.45 -22.67
C VAL A 489 26.62 10.25 -24.17
N VAL A 490 25.67 9.57 -24.81
CA VAL A 490 25.68 9.28 -26.25
C VAL A 490 25.48 10.56 -27.06
N GLY A 491 24.60 11.46 -26.63
CA GLY A 491 24.41 12.75 -27.31
C GLY A 491 25.67 13.63 -27.35
N ARG A 492 26.53 13.55 -26.31
CA ARG A 492 27.76 14.36 -26.21
C ARG A 492 29.02 13.66 -26.68
N ILE A 493 29.20 12.40 -26.29
CA ILE A 493 30.41 11.59 -26.53
C ILE A 493 30.15 10.48 -27.58
N GLY A 494 28.92 10.28 -28.07
CA GLY A 494 28.62 9.23 -29.05
C GLY A 494 29.50 9.29 -30.31
N ASN A 495 29.89 10.50 -30.70
CA ASN A 495 30.85 10.73 -31.79
C ASN A 495 32.27 10.21 -31.50
N ARG A 496 32.60 9.77 -30.29
CA ARG A 496 33.90 9.22 -29.90
C ARG A 496 33.79 7.76 -29.50
N LEU A 497 32.65 7.36 -28.96
CA LEU A 497 32.33 5.96 -28.63
C LEU A 497 32.31 5.09 -29.90
N ILE A 498 31.68 5.58 -30.97
CA ILE A 498 31.57 4.84 -32.23
C ILE A 498 32.78 5.12 -33.13
N LYS A 499 33.69 4.14 -33.20
CA LYS A 499 34.90 4.18 -34.04
C LYS A 499 34.63 3.74 -35.49
N THR A 500 33.90 4.58 -36.22
CA THR A 500 33.77 4.49 -37.69
C THR A 500 34.14 5.84 -38.32
N GLU A 501 34.79 5.79 -39.48
CA GLU A 501 35.14 6.98 -40.28
C GLU A 501 33.91 7.52 -41.05
N ASP A 502 32.88 6.69 -41.28
CA ASP A 502 31.66 7.08 -41.96
C ASP A 502 30.69 7.84 -41.03
N ARG A 503 30.52 9.14 -41.30
CA ARG A 503 29.61 10.01 -40.54
C ARG A 503 28.15 9.58 -40.61
N MET A 504 27.67 9.02 -41.73
CA MET A 504 26.27 8.59 -41.85
C MET A 504 26.02 7.32 -41.02
N LEU A 505 26.89 6.33 -41.16
CA LEU A 505 26.83 5.09 -40.37
C LEU A 505 26.89 5.38 -38.87
N LYS A 506 27.72 6.34 -38.48
CA LYS A 506 27.87 6.79 -37.10
C LYS A 506 26.60 7.41 -36.53
N GLY A 507 25.93 8.27 -37.31
CA GLY A 507 24.64 8.84 -36.93
C GLY A 507 23.55 7.78 -36.80
N GLN A 508 23.49 6.85 -37.75
CA GLN A 508 22.54 5.72 -37.72
C GLN A 508 22.75 4.82 -36.50
N GLN A 509 24.00 4.44 -36.19
CA GLN A 509 24.32 3.63 -35.03
C GLN A 509 24.03 4.36 -33.71
N THR A 510 24.24 5.68 -33.66
CA THR A 510 23.89 6.50 -32.49
C THR A 510 22.38 6.49 -32.25
N ILE A 511 21.58 6.68 -33.30
CA ILE A 511 20.11 6.64 -33.23
C ILE A 511 19.63 5.25 -32.79
N LEU A 512 20.15 4.20 -33.42
CA LEU A 512 19.82 2.83 -33.08
C LEU A 512 20.12 2.50 -31.61
N PHE A 513 21.25 2.98 -31.08
CA PHE A 513 21.58 2.81 -29.66
C PHE A 513 20.53 3.47 -28.75
N VAL A 514 20.13 4.70 -29.07
CA VAL A 514 19.10 5.43 -28.32
C VAL A 514 17.75 4.72 -28.39
N GLU A 515 17.38 4.17 -29.55
CA GLU A 515 16.15 3.40 -29.76
C GLU A 515 16.12 2.09 -28.96
N ILE A 516 17.27 1.39 -28.82
CA ILE A 516 17.36 0.20 -27.97
C ILE A 516 16.89 0.53 -26.55
N PHE A 517 17.29 1.68 -26.03
CA PHE A 517 16.96 2.14 -24.68
C PHE A 517 15.72 3.03 -24.62
N ALA A 518 14.85 3.03 -25.64
CA ALA A 518 13.57 3.75 -25.57
C ALA A 518 12.75 3.32 -24.34
N SER A 519 11.94 4.23 -23.79
CA SER A 519 11.22 4.05 -22.51
C SER A 519 10.36 2.78 -22.44
N ASN A 520 9.79 2.35 -23.57
CA ASN A 520 9.01 1.12 -23.67
C ASN A 520 9.88 -0.14 -23.55
N ASN A 521 11.13 -0.10 -24.02
CA ASN A 521 12.02 -1.27 -24.00
C ASN A 521 12.59 -1.56 -22.60
N VAL A 522 12.46 -0.64 -21.64
CA VAL A 522 12.94 -0.81 -20.26
C VAL A 522 11.80 -0.84 -19.23
N SER A 523 10.56 -0.91 -19.69
CA SER A 523 9.36 -0.81 -18.85
C SER A 523 9.24 -1.98 -17.88
N THR A 524 9.54 -3.19 -18.36
CA THR A 524 9.66 -4.40 -17.53
C THR A 524 11.07 -4.97 -17.61
N VAL A 525 11.46 -5.76 -16.61
CA VAL A 525 12.76 -6.46 -16.60
C VAL A 525 12.87 -7.44 -17.78
N SER A 526 11.78 -8.12 -18.14
CA SER A 526 11.79 -9.04 -19.29
C SER A 526 12.02 -8.30 -20.62
N GLU A 527 11.43 -7.11 -20.78
CA GLU A 527 11.66 -6.27 -21.97
C GLU A 527 13.08 -5.70 -22.00
N SER A 528 13.61 -5.25 -20.87
CA SER A 528 14.98 -4.70 -20.81
C SER A 528 16.01 -5.74 -21.24
N PHE A 529 15.79 -7.03 -20.94
CA PHE A 529 16.66 -8.13 -21.36
C PHE A 529 16.65 -8.37 -22.88
N LYS A 530 15.58 -7.99 -23.60
CA LYS A 530 15.56 -8.05 -25.08
C LYS A 530 16.56 -7.05 -25.70
N SER A 531 16.92 -6.01 -24.97
CA SER A 531 17.93 -5.04 -25.39
C SER A 531 19.31 -5.69 -25.54
N LEU A 532 19.60 -6.76 -24.80
CA LEU A 532 20.86 -7.49 -24.92
C LEU A 532 21.03 -8.10 -26.32
N ASP A 533 19.96 -8.66 -26.90
CA ASP A 533 20.03 -9.23 -28.26
C ASP A 533 20.32 -8.13 -29.30
N LYS A 534 19.67 -6.96 -29.13
CA LYS A 534 19.87 -5.81 -30.01
C LYS A 534 21.28 -5.23 -29.87
N LEU A 535 21.83 -5.17 -28.66
CA LEU A 535 23.20 -4.72 -28.40
C LEU A 535 24.23 -5.66 -29.02
N LEU A 536 24.02 -6.98 -28.90
CA LEU A 536 24.87 -7.98 -29.59
C LEU A 536 24.79 -7.79 -31.11
N GLY A 537 23.59 -7.57 -31.67
CA GLY A 537 23.38 -7.28 -33.09
C GLY A 537 24.02 -5.97 -33.56
N MET A 538 24.12 -4.97 -32.69
CA MET A 538 24.85 -3.71 -32.94
C MET A 538 26.38 -3.86 -32.91
N GLY A 539 26.89 -5.01 -32.45
CA GLY A 539 28.32 -5.29 -32.41
C GLY A 539 28.98 -5.09 -31.05
N LEU A 540 28.22 -5.08 -29.95
CA LEU A 540 28.78 -5.12 -28.60
C LEU A 540 29.43 -6.49 -28.32
N ASP A 541 30.59 -6.49 -27.67
CA ASP A 541 31.35 -7.71 -27.37
C ASP A 541 30.52 -8.72 -26.57
N LYS A 542 30.46 -9.95 -27.09
CA LYS A 542 29.72 -11.06 -26.47
C LYS A 542 30.28 -11.40 -25.08
N GLY A 543 31.60 -11.37 -24.90
CA GLY A 543 32.25 -11.66 -23.62
C GLY A 543 31.84 -10.67 -22.53
N LEU A 544 31.77 -9.38 -22.86
CA LEU A 544 31.29 -8.34 -21.97
C LEU A 544 29.84 -8.59 -21.53
N LEU A 545 28.94 -8.88 -22.47
CA LEU A 545 27.54 -9.18 -22.17
C LEU A 545 27.40 -10.43 -21.27
N VAL A 546 28.16 -11.48 -21.57
CA VAL A 546 28.19 -12.70 -20.76
C VAL A 546 28.68 -12.40 -19.34
N GLU A 547 29.73 -11.60 -19.18
CA GLU A 547 30.24 -11.21 -17.86
C GLU A 547 29.23 -10.36 -17.07
N MET A 548 28.53 -9.43 -17.72
CA MET A 548 27.46 -8.66 -17.08
C MET A 548 26.35 -9.59 -16.54
N ILE A 549 25.96 -10.60 -17.32
CA ILE A 549 24.97 -11.59 -16.89
C ILE A 549 25.50 -12.41 -15.70
N ILE A 550 26.73 -12.93 -15.79
CA ILE A 550 27.36 -13.73 -14.72
C ILE A 550 27.45 -12.92 -13.42
N ARG A 551 27.91 -11.66 -13.48
CA ARG A 551 27.98 -10.77 -12.30
C ARG A 551 26.61 -10.55 -11.68
N ASN A 552 25.56 -10.41 -12.49
CA ASN A 552 24.19 -10.24 -11.97
C ASN A 552 23.61 -11.54 -11.38
N ILE A 553 23.99 -12.71 -11.90
CA ILE A 553 23.66 -14.01 -11.30
C ILE A 553 24.33 -14.15 -9.93
N LEU A 554 25.62 -13.82 -9.82
CA LEU A 554 26.37 -13.89 -8.56
C LEU A 554 25.84 -12.93 -7.48
N LYS A 555 25.34 -11.75 -7.88
CA LYS A 555 24.82 -10.74 -6.95
C LYS A 555 23.39 -10.99 -6.45
N ASN A 556 22.54 -11.69 -7.21
CA ASN A 556 21.08 -11.72 -6.96
C ASN A 556 20.56 -13.11 -6.60
N ASP A 557 20.55 -13.47 -5.32
CA ASP A 557 20.22 -14.83 -4.86
C ASP A 557 18.74 -15.10 -4.50
N ASP A 558 17.87 -14.08 -4.43
CA ASP A 558 16.52 -14.24 -3.83
C ASP A 558 15.33 -14.38 -4.82
N ASP A 559 15.53 -14.01 -6.09
CA ASP A 559 14.46 -13.89 -7.08
C ASP A 559 14.63 -14.92 -8.21
N PHE A 560 13.86 -15.99 -8.12
CA PHE A 560 13.92 -17.11 -9.06
C PHE A 560 13.56 -16.71 -10.49
N GLU A 561 12.53 -15.86 -10.71
CA GLU A 561 12.15 -15.49 -12.08
C GLU A 561 13.21 -14.62 -12.74
N TYR A 562 13.84 -13.74 -11.95
CA TYR A 562 14.98 -12.95 -12.41
C TYR A 562 16.20 -13.82 -12.75
N GLN A 563 16.56 -14.75 -11.85
CA GLN A 563 17.61 -15.75 -12.06
C GLN A 563 17.36 -16.61 -13.31
N LYS A 564 16.10 -17.00 -13.53
CA LYS A 564 15.68 -17.76 -14.71
C LYS A 564 15.88 -16.96 -16.00
N LEU A 565 15.51 -15.69 -16.02
CA LEU A 565 15.73 -14.81 -17.18
C LEU A 565 17.24 -14.69 -17.49
N LEU A 566 18.07 -14.43 -16.47
CA LEU A 566 19.53 -14.37 -16.61
C LEU A 566 20.11 -15.67 -17.17
N SER A 567 19.72 -16.80 -16.58
CA SER A 567 20.18 -18.13 -16.99
C SER A 567 19.79 -18.43 -18.45
N SER A 568 18.54 -18.12 -18.82
CA SER A 568 18.06 -18.32 -20.20
C SER A 568 18.84 -17.49 -21.22
N LYS A 569 19.17 -16.23 -20.88
CA LYS A 569 19.97 -15.35 -21.74
C LYS A 569 21.43 -15.76 -21.83
N LEU A 570 22.02 -16.19 -20.71
CA LEU A 570 23.37 -16.73 -20.70
C LEU A 570 23.49 -17.91 -21.66
N ILE A 571 22.57 -18.88 -21.58
CA ILE A 571 22.58 -20.07 -22.43
C ILE A 571 22.33 -19.72 -23.89
N GLN A 572 21.39 -18.81 -24.17
CA GLN A 572 21.16 -18.32 -25.53
C GLN A 572 22.46 -17.76 -26.11
N PHE A 573 23.16 -16.88 -25.41
CA PHE A 573 24.40 -16.28 -25.89
C PHE A 573 25.52 -17.30 -26.02
N MET A 574 25.66 -18.24 -25.09
CA MET A 574 26.63 -19.32 -25.19
C MET A 574 26.45 -20.15 -26.47
N LYS A 575 25.22 -20.43 -26.89
CA LYS A 575 24.91 -21.13 -28.16
C LYS A 575 25.12 -20.30 -29.41
N THR A 576 25.04 -18.97 -29.33
CA THR A 576 25.17 -18.11 -30.50
C THR A 576 26.62 -18.07 -30.99
N SER A 577 26.85 -18.54 -32.21
CA SER A 577 28.09 -18.32 -32.96
C SER A 577 28.07 -16.92 -33.57
N SER A 578 28.39 -15.89 -32.79
CA SER A 578 28.54 -14.52 -33.28
C SER A 578 29.97 -14.05 -33.10
N GLU A 579 30.66 -13.79 -34.21
CA GLU A 579 31.90 -13.02 -34.26
C GLU A 579 31.53 -11.57 -34.58
N ALA A 580 31.12 -10.81 -33.56
CA ALA A 580 30.89 -9.39 -33.74
C ALA A 580 32.15 -8.61 -33.35
N ASN A 581 32.83 -8.03 -34.35
CA ASN A 581 33.91 -7.07 -34.14
C ASN A 581 33.42 -5.63 -34.46
N LEU A 582 33.18 -4.91 -33.36
CA LEU A 582 33.11 -3.45 -33.12
C LEU A 582 31.89 -2.65 -33.63
N PRO A 583 31.34 -1.77 -32.74
CA PRO A 583 32.04 -0.52 -32.42
C PRO A 583 32.11 -0.14 -30.92
N LEU A 584 32.76 -0.95 -30.05
CA LEU A 584 33.45 -0.47 -28.84
C LEU A 584 34.76 -1.28 -28.65
N SER A 585 35.90 -0.65 -28.38
CA SER A 585 37.24 -1.26 -28.41
C SER A 585 37.58 -2.16 -27.23
N ILE A 586 36.62 -2.93 -26.72
CA ILE A 586 36.81 -3.79 -25.57
C ILE A 586 36.34 -5.19 -25.99
N SER A 587 37.29 -6.12 -26.09
CA SER A 587 36.97 -7.53 -26.25
C SER A 587 37.30 -8.28 -24.98
N ARG A 588 36.40 -9.16 -24.54
CA ARG A 588 36.63 -10.07 -23.41
C ARG A 588 36.46 -11.52 -23.88
N PRO A 589 37.29 -12.46 -23.38
CA PRO A 589 37.11 -13.86 -23.71
C PRO A 589 35.77 -14.34 -23.16
N VAL A 590 35.01 -15.06 -23.98
CA VAL A 590 33.79 -15.73 -23.52
C VAL A 590 34.23 -16.97 -22.72
N PRO A 591 33.88 -17.09 -21.42
CA PRO A 591 34.17 -18.28 -20.64
C PRO A 591 33.51 -19.51 -21.27
N ASP A 592 34.16 -20.66 -21.22
CA ASP A 592 33.51 -21.91 -21.62
C ASP A 592 32.46 -22.34 -20.58
N TYR A 593 31.59 -23.28 -20.96
CA TYR A 593 30.52 -23.71 -20.06
C TYR A 593 31.05 -24.40 -18.80
N MET A 594 32.24 -25.04 -18.86
CA MET A 594 32.88 -25.68 -17.71
C MET A 594 33.37 -24.65 -16.70
N ALA A 595 33.97 -23.55 -17.15
CA ALA A 595 34.39 -22.44 -16.29
C ALA A 595 33.18 -21.79 -15.60
N ILE A 596 32.07 -21.60 -16.33
CA ILE A 596 30.82 -21.11 -15.76
C ILE A 596 30.30 -22.13 -14.72
N SER A 597 30.17 -23.40 -15.09
CA SER A 597 29.67 -24.44 -14.18
C SER A 597 30.52 -24.55 -12.91
N ASN A 598 31.85 -24.52 -13.02
CA ASN A 598 32.77 -24.52 -11.88
C ASN A 598 32.63 -23.29 -10.98
N THR A 599 32.40 -22.10 -11.57
CA THR A 599 32.17 -20.86 -10.81
C THR A 599 30.94 -20.98 -9.91
N PHE A 600 29.93 -21.72 -10.37
CA PHE A 600 28.65 -21.88 -9.69
C PHE A 600 28.51 -23.23 -8.95
N ALA A 601 29.48 -24.13 -9.04
CA ALA A 601 29.36 -25.52 -8.54
C ALA A 601 29.12 -25.60 -7.03
N GLU A 602 29.62 -24.63 -6.27
CA GLU A 602 29.47 -24.56 -4.81
C GLU A 602 28.28 -23.68 -4.35
N MET A 603 27.54 -23.07 -5.30
CA MET A 603 26.48 -22.10 -5.00
C MET A 603 25.08 -22.72 -5.09
N ASN A 604 24.40 -22.88 -3.94
CA ASN A 604 23.05 -23.46 -3.83
C ASN A 604 21.93 -22.69 -4.58
N HIS A 605 22.18 -21.46 -5.06
CA HIS A 605 21.20 -20.63 -5.78
C HIS A 605 21.39 -20.65 -7.31
N SER A 606 22.23 -21.57 -7.80
CA SER A 606 22.54 -21.73 -9.21
C SER A 606 22.03 -23.06 -9.76
N LEU A 607 21.22 -23.82 -9.01
CA LEU A 607 20.85 -25.18 -9.38
C LEU A 607 20.03 -25.23 -10.68
N TYR A 608 19.20 -24.22 -10.93
CA TYR A 608 18.49 -24.03 -12.17
C TYR A 608 19.45 -23.75 -13.32
N LEU A 609 20.40 -22.82 -13.14
CA LEU A 609 21.42 -22.54 -14.14
C LEU A 609 22.23 -23.79 -14.47
N GLN A 610 22.70 -24.52 -13.46
CA GLN A 610 23.42 -25.80 -13.62
C GLN A 610 22.57 -26.80 -14.40
N SER A 611 21.30 -26.97 -14.00
CA SER A 611 20.38 -27.88 -14.70
C SER A 611 20.20 -27.49 -16.17
N GLU A 612 20.13 -26.20 -16.48
CA GLU A 612 20.01 -25.73 -17.85
C GLU A 612 21.33 -25.81 -18.63
N LEU A 613 22.48 -25.58 -18.02
CA LEU A 613 23.79 -25.79 -18.65
C LEU A 613 23.94 -27.27 -19.04
N TRP A 614 23.64 -28.19 -18.13
CA TRP A 614 23.70 -29.62 -18.39
C TRP A 614 22.71 -30.08 -19.47
N ARG A 615 21.47 -29.56 -19.45
CA ARG A 615 20.47 -29.83 -20.51
C ARG A 615 20.96 -29.45 -21.91
N ASN A 616 21.80 -28.43 -22.02
CA ASN A 616 22.10 -27.77 -23.28
C ASN A 616 23.50 -28.06 -23.83
N PHE A 617 24.48 -28.42 -22.99
CA PHE A 617 25.90 -28.51 -23.38
C PHE A 617 26.60 -29.82 -22.98
N GLU A 618 25.98 -30.72 -22.21
CA GLU A 618 26.64 -31.92 -21.69
C GLU A 618 26.15 -33.23 -22.30
N ASP A 619 27.06 -34.22 -22.31
CA ASP A 619 26.81 -35.61 -22.73
C ASP A 619 26.87 -36.54 -21.50
N THR A 620 25.70 -36.84 -20.93
CA THR A 620 25.29 -37.93 -20.00
C THR A 620 26.06 -38.26 -18.70
N ASN A 621 27.35 -37.99 -18.54
CA ASN A 621 28.14 -38.55 -17.41
C ASN A 621 28.18 -37.70 -16.12
N GLU A 622 28.02 -36.37 -16.16
CA GLU A 622 28.06 -35.57 -14.92
C GLU A 622 26.73 -35.49 -14.17
N HIS A 623 25.64 -35.98 -14.74
CA HIS A 623 24.34 -36.10 -14.06
C HIS A 623 24.35 -37.08 -12.88
N THR A 624 25.50 -37.69 -12.56
CA THR A 624 25.66 -38.64 -11.44
C THR A 624 26.40 -38.02 -10.24
N LYS A 625 26.99 -36.83 -10.38
CA LYS A 625 27.58 -36.14 -9.23
C LYS A 625 26.47 -35.75 -8.26
N ILE A 626 26.57 -36.21 -7.01
CA ILE A 626 25.72 -35.77 -5.91
C ILE A 626 26.17 -34.34 -5.58
N VAL A 627 25.27 -33.37 -5.75
CA VAL A 627 25.52 -32.00 -5.29
C VAL A 627 25.19 -31.96 -3.81
N ASP A 628 26.21 -31.77 -2.98
CA ASP A 628 26.03 -31.69 -1.53
C ASP A 628 25.40 -30.33 -1.17
N ILE A 629 24.06 -30.29 -1.10
CA ILE A 629 23.31 -29.04 -0.86
C ILE A 629 23.40 -28.70 0.63
N LYS A 630 24.38 -27.87 1.00
CA LYS A 630 24.68 -27.55 2.40
C LYS A 630 23.71 -26.54 3.04
N ASP A 631 23.06 -25.67 2.25
CA ASP A 631 22.16 -24.61 2.76
C ASP A 631 20.89 -24.46 1.89
N PHE A 632 19.73 -24.92 2.40
CA PHE A 632 18.42 -24.67 1.77
C PHE A 632 17.69 -23.57 2.54
N SER A 633 17.33 -22.48 1.85
CA SER A 633 16.51 -21.39 2.39
C SER A 633 15.19 -21.27 1.65
N ASP A 634 14.15 -20.71 2.30
CA ASP A 634 12.80 -20.53 1.75
C ASP A 634 12.78 -19.85 0.36
N GLY A 635 13.77 -18.99 0.07
CA GLY A 635 13.88 -18.28 -1.21
C GLY A 635 14.39 -19.12 -2.39
N LYS A 636 14.87 -20.36 -2.14
CA LYS A 636 15.53 -21.23 -3.12
C LYS A 636 14.73 -22.47 -3.49
N ALA A 637 13.48 -22.55 -3.03
CA ALA A 637 12.65 -23.73 -3.25
C ALA A 637 12.33 -23.96 -4.73
N GLU A 638 12.06 -22.90 -5.50
CA GLU A 638 11.78 -23.00 -6.93
C GLU A 638 12.98 -23.54 -7.71
N ASP A 639 14.18 -23.06 -7.38
CA ASP A 639 15.46 -23.47 -7.96
C ASP A 639 15.67 -24.97 -7.79
N PHE A 640 15.44 -25.43 -6.56
CA PHE A 640 15.59 -26.83 -6.20
C PHE A 640 14.53 -27.75 -6.82
N ILE A 641 13.27 -27.30 -6.94
CA ILE A 641 12.21 -28.08 -7.61
C ILE A 641 12.56 -28.33 -9.09
N GLU A 642 13.04 -27.31 -9.81
CA GLU A 642 13.40 -27.45 -11.23
C GLU A 642 14.64 -28.32 -11.42
N PHE A 643 15.60 -28.25 -10.49
CA PHE A 643 16.74 -29.16 -10.43
C PHE A 643 16.32 -30.63 -10.24
N VAL A 644 15.42 -30.90 -9.30
CA VAL A 644 14.90 -32.25 -9.07
C VAL A 644 14.07 -32.73 -10.27
N ALA A 645 13.29 -31.85 -10.90
CA ALA A 645 12.56 -32.17 -12.12
C ALA A 645 13.52 -32.57 -13.26
N TYR A 646 14.65 -31.86 -13.41
CA TYR A 646 15.71 -32.22 -14.35
C TYR A 646 16.25 -33.64 -14.08
N ARG A 647 16.66 -33.91 -12.83
CA ARG A 647 17.25 -35.18 -12.40
C ARG A 647 16.28 -36.36 -12.60
N CYS A 648 15.02 -36.19 -12.20
CA CYS A 648 13.94 -37.14 -12.47
C CYS A 648 13.78 -37.44 -13.96
N ASN A 649 13.92 -36.43 -14.83
CA ASN A 649 13.84 -36.65 -16.27
C ASN A 649 15.04 -37.43 -16.81
N ALA A 650 16.25 -37.15 -16.29
CA ALA A 650 17.50 -37.85 -16.58
C ALA A 650 17.60 -39.26 -15.96
N GLY A 651 16.63 -39.66 -15.12
CA GLY A 651 16.60 -40.99 -14.48
C GLY A 651 17.44 -41.10 -13.21
N CYS A 652 17.92 -39.98 -12.66
CA CYS A 652 18.68 -39.92 -11.42
C CYS A 652 17.74 -39.58 -10.26
N VAL A 653 17.63 -40.46 -9.27
CA VAL A 653 16.58 -40.39 -8.21
C VAL A 653 17.18 -40.28 -6.79
N ASP A 654 18.51 -40.32 -6.68
CA ASP A 654 19.22 -40.37 -5.38
C ASP A 654 18.95 -39.15 -4.48
N ASP A 655 18.62 -37.99 -5.07
CA ASP A 655 18.39 -36.73 -4.35
C ASP A 655 16.96 -36.57 -3.83
N LEU A 656 16.04 -37.52 -4.11
CA LEU A 656 14.62 -37.37 -3.76
C LEU A 656 14.35 -37.32 -2.26
N GLU A 657 15.07 -38.13 -1.48
CA GLU A 657 14.88 -38.16 -0.02
C GLU A 657 15.21 -36.79 0.59
N HIS A 658 16.35 -36.21 0.19
CA HIS A 658 16.76 -34.86 0.56
C HIS A 658 15.80 -33.79 0.03
N PHE A 659 15.24 -34.00 -1.16
CA PHE A 659 14.22 -33.13 -1.73
C PHE A 659 12.99 -33.03 -0.83
N PHE A 660 12.43 -34.17 -0.44
CA PHE A 660 11.23 -34.21 0.39
C PHE A 660 11.48 -33.67 1.79
N GLU A 661 12.66 -33.91 2.37
CA GLU A 661 13.04 -33.32 3.66
C GLU A 661 13.06 -31.79 3.61
N LYS A 662 13.68 -31.21 2.57
CA LYS A 662 13.83 -29.75 2.44
C LYS A 662 12.56 -29.04 2.00
N ILE A 663 11.81 -29.60 1.05
CA ILE A 663 10.61 -28.95 0.52
C ILE A 663 9.51 -28.83 1.58
N VAL A 664 9.50 -29.74 2.55
CA VAL A 664 8.56 -29.74 3.68
C VAL A 664 8.71 -28.49 4.57
N HIS A 665 9.93 -27.96 4.66
CA HIS A 665 10.21 -26.76 5.45
C HIS A 665 9.98 -25.45 4.65
N THR A 666 9.60 -25.55 3.38
CA THR A 666 9.38 -24.39 2.51
C THR A 666 8.06 -23.69 2.85
N LYS A 667 8.12 -22.39 3.12
CA LYS A 667 6.92 -21.55 3.35
C LYS A 667 6.37 -20.87 2.09
N ARG A 668 7.16 -20.77 1.00
CA ARG A 668 6.70 -20.22 -0.28
C ARG A 668 5.68 -21.14 -0.97
N ASP A 669 4.70 -20.54 -1.65
CA ASP A 669 3.75 -21.30 -2.47
C ASP A 669 4.39 -21.71 -3.80
N THR A 670 4.81 -22.96 -3.89
CA THR A 670 5.40 -23.58 -5.08
C THR A 670 4.48 -24.60 -5.75
N SER A 671 3.17 -24.55 -5.46
CA SER A 671 2.20 -25.58 -5.85
C SER A 671 2.18 -25.89 -7.36
N ASP A 672 2.18 -24.89 -8.24
CA ASP A 672 2.18 -25.11 -9.70
C ASP A 672 3.42 -25.88 -10.19
N ARG A 673 4.58 -25.62 -9.59
CA ARG A 673 5.84 -26.33 -9.91
C ARG A 673 5.82 -27.74 -9.35
N LEU A 674 5.33 -27.93 -8.13
CA LEU A 674 5.16 -29.24 -7.53
C LEU A 674 4.17 -30.12 -8.31
N VAL A 675 3.08 -29.55 -8.83
CA VAL A 675 2.14 -30.27 -9.71
C VAL A 675 2.86 -30.78 -10.96
N LYS A 676 3.69 -29.95 -11.60
CA LYS A 676 4.50 -30.36 -12.77
C LYS A 676 5.48 -31.47 -12.40
N LEU A 677 6.19 -31.34 -11.28
CA LEU A 677 7.14 -32.33 -10.79
C LEU A 677 6.44 -33.67 -10.49
N PHE A 678 5.36 -33.68 -9.70
CA PHE A 678 4.67 -34.92 -9.36
C PHE A 678 4.02 -35.59 -10.57
N THR A 679 3.52 -34.80 -11.54
CA THR A 679 3.05 -35.35 -12.82
C THR A 679 4.19 -36.01 -13.60
N LEU A 680 5.39 -35.40 -13.61
CA LEU A 680 6.58 -36.00 -14.23
C LEU A 680 7.01 -37.29 -13.51
N MET A 681 7.04 -37.28 -12.19
CA MET A 681 7.36 -38.44 -11.37
C MET A 681 6.38 -39.60 -11.62
N SER A 682 5.07 -39.31 -11.68
CA SER A 682 4.03 -40.29 -12.04
C SER A 682 4.28 -40.92 -13.41
N LYS A 683 4.57 -40.10 -14.43
CA LYS A 683 4.89 -40.58 -15.79
C LYS A 683 6.12 -41.48 -15.82
N LYS A 684 7.12 -41.18 -15.00
CA LYS A 684 8.37 -41.97 -14.86
C LYS A 684 8.25 -43.13 -13.85
N ARG A 685 7.07 -43.33 -13.23
CA ARG A 685 6.80 -44.33 -12.18
C ARG A 685 7.74 -44.22 -10.97
N ILE A 686 8.09 -42.99 -10.61
CA ILE A 686 8.96 -42.70 -9.47
C ILE A 686 8.07 -42.50 -8.24
N GLY A 687 8.20 -43.38 -7.24
CA GLY A 687 7.44 -43.34 -5.99
C GLY A 687 8.17 -42.68 -4.83
N ILE A 688 7.43 -42.43 -3.74
CA ILE A 688 7.98 -41.95 -2.46
C ILE A 688 8.00 -43.13 -1.48
N SER A 689 9.12 -43.34 -0.80
CA SER A 689 9.24 -44.37 0.25
C SER A 689 8.33 -44.04 1.44
N ASP A 690 7.83 -45.06 2.14
CA ASP A 690 6.92 -44.86 3.28
C ASP A 690 7.57 -44.07 4.44
N ASN A 691 8.88 -44.18 4.64
CA ASN A 691 9.59 -43.42 5.67
C ASN A 691 9.60 -41.92 5.34
N VAL A 692 9.96 -41.56 4.11
CA VAL A 692 9.95 -40.18 3.63
C VAL A 692 8.54 -39.61 3.67
N PHE A 693 7.55 -40.40 3.21
CA PHE A 693 6.16 -39.98 3.23
C PHE A 693 5.64 -39.70 4.65
N LYS A 694 6.05 -40.48 5.65
CA LYS A 694 5.67 -40.22 7.06
C LYS A 694 6.15 -38.86 7.55
N THR A 695 7.39 -38.48 7.23
CA THR A 695 7.98 -37.19 7.60
C THR A 695 7.24 -36.05 6.92
N VAL A 696 7.04 -36.15 5.61
CA VAL A 696 6.25 -35.18 4.83
C VAL A 696 4.83 -35.05 5.37
N ALA A 697 4.20 -36.18 5.69
CA ALA A 697 2.86 -36.26 6.22
C ALA A 697 2.71 -35.68 7.65
N HIS A 698 3.81 -35.51 8.38
CA HIS A 698 3.79 -34.90 9.72
C HIS A 698 3.75 -33.38 9.66
N TYR A 699 4.43 -32.79 8.67
CA TYR A 699 4.61 -31.34 8.58
C TYR A 699 3.72 -30.66 7.52
N LEU A 700 3.24 -31.38 6.48
CA LEU A 700 2.48 -30.91 5.29
C LEU A 700 2.41 -29.37 5.13
N PRO A 701 3.34 -28.75 4.40
CA PRO A 701 3.17 -27.34 4.03
C PRO A 701 2.01 -27.17 3.05
N ALA A 702 1.39 -25.99 3.07
CA ALA A 702 0.21 -25.69 2.26
C ALA A 702 0.45 -25.90 0.74
N SER A 703 1.63 -25.55 0.22
CA SER A 703 2.01 -25.79 -1.19
C SER A 703 1.98 -27.28 -1.59
N PHE A 704 2.40 -28.15 -0.66
CA PHE A 704 2.43 -29.59 -0.86
C PHE A 704 1.03 -30.22 -0.82
N THR A 705 0.15 -29.71 0.05
CA THR A 705 -1.26 -30.17 0.13
C THR A 705 -2.04 -29.96 -1.16
N LYS A 706 -1.69 -28.92 -1.94
CA LYS A 706 -2.30 -28.60 -3.25
C LYS A 706 -1.82 -29.50 -4.40
N SER A 707 -0.76 -30.29 -4.19
CA SER A 707 -0.06 -30.99 -5.27
C SER A 707 0.08 -32.50 -5.03
N ILE A 708 0.07 -32.99 -3.79
CA ILE A 708 0.44 -34.38 -3.47
C ILE A 708 -0.36 -35.47 -4.23
N PHE A 709 -1.65 -35.28 -4.51
CA PHE A 709 -2.45 -36.28 -5.23
C PHE A 709 -2.12 -36.39 -6.73
N TYR A 710 -1.33 -35.47 -7.29
CA TYR A 710 -0.80 -35.60 -8.65
C TYR A 710 0.29 -36.69 -8.78
N LEU A 711 0.73 -37.23 -7.64
CA LEU A 711 1.58 -38.40 -7.59
C LEU A 711 0.73 -39.68 -7.61
N GLU A 712 0.55 -40.31 -8.77
CA GLU A 712 -0.29 -41.50 -8.94
C GLU A 712 0.35 -42.79 -8.38
N THR A 713 1.60 -42.72 -7.94
CA THR A 713 2.34 -43.83 -7.32
C THR A 713 2.11 -43.97 -5.81
N LEU A 714 1.18 -43.21 -5.22
CA LEU A 714 0.86 -43.28 -3.79
C LEU A 714 0.31 -44.67 -3.41
N THR A 715 0.80 -45.22 -2.30
CA THR A 715 0.33 -46.51 -1.79
C THR A 715 -0.97 -46.36 -0.99
N GLN A 716 -1.76 -47.43 -0.85
CA GLN A 716 -3.00 -47.40 -0.06
C GLN A 716 -2.80 -46.96 1.42
N PRO A 717 -1.74 -47.39 2.13
CA PRO A 717 -1.41 -46.86 3.46
C PRO A 717 -1.15 -45.34 3.48
N GLN A 718 -0.48 -44.82 2.45
CA GLN A 718 -0.19 -43.39 2.31
C GLN A 718 -1.49 -42.58 2.10
N ILE A 719 -2.38 -43.07 1.24
CA ILE A 719 -3.70 -42.47 0.99
C ILE A 719 -4.54 -42.48 2.28
N GLN A 720 -4.58 -43.60 3.01
CA GLN A 720 -5.29 -43.69 4.28
C GLN A 720 -4.75 -42.67 5.30
N ARG A 721 -3.44 -42.44 5.34
CA ARG A 721 -2.83 -41.43 6.21
C ARG A 721 -3.25 -40.00 5.84
N LEU A 722 -3.28 -39.66 4.55
CA LEU A 722 -3.78 -38.36 4.09
C LEU A 722 -5.25 -38.16 4.45
N LEU A 723 -6.08 -39.20 4.28
CA LEU A 723 -7.49 -39.13 4.65
C LEU A 723 -7.69 -38.95 6.16
N LEU A 724 -6.87 -39.59 7.00
CA LEU A 724 -6.87 -39.35 8.46
C LEU A 724 -6.50 -37.89 8.78
N ILE A 725 -5.54 -37.31 8.06
CA ILE A 725 -5.13 -35.91 8.22
C ILE A 725 -6.29 -34.95 7.90
N VAL A 726 -7.08 -35.21 6.86
CA VAL A 726 -8.26 -34.39 6.51
C VAL A 726 -9.30 -34.34 7.63
N HIS A 727 -9.40 -35.39 8.47
CA HIS A 727 -10.34 -35.46 9.61
C HIS A 727 -9.77 -34.90 10.92
N SER A 728 -8.49 -34.53 10.97
CA SER A 728 -7.88 -33.99 12.18
C SER A 728 -8.32 -32.55 12.44
N ALA A 729 -9.22 -32.37 13.41
CA ALA A 729 -9.72 -31.04 13.79
C ALA A 729 -8.64 -30.12 14.40
N HIS A 730 -7.48 -30.66 14.78
CA HIS A 730 -6.36 -29.90 15.37
C HIS A 730 -5.42 -29.29 14.31
N LEU A 731 -5.52 -29.74 13.06
CA LEU A 731 -4.70 -29.20 11.96
C LEU A 731 -5.38 -28.00 11.31
N ASP A 732 -4.56 -27.14 10.71
CA ASP A 732 -5.03 -25.95 10.00
C ASP A 732 -6.10 -26.32 8.95
N TYR A 733 -7.19 -25.56 8.93
CA TYR A 733 -8.29 -25.76 8.00
C TYR A 733 -7.83 -25.62 6.54
N GLU A 734 -6.80 -24.81 6.25
CA GLU A 734 -6.28 -24.62 4.89
C GLU A 734 -5.64 -25.89 4.35
N ILE A 735 -4.89 -26.62 5.17
CA ILE A 735 -4.28 -27.92 4.81
C ILE A 735 -5.38 -28.89 4.40
N ARG A 736 -6.43 -29.00 5.23
CA ARG A 736 -7.56 -29.91 5.03
C ARG A 736 -8.37 -29.55 3.79
N PHE A 737 -8.65 -28.26 3.61
CA PHE A 737 -9.31 -27.73 2.42
C PHE A 737 -8.54 -28.03 1.14
N ASN A 738 -7.24 -27.74 1.12
CA ASN A 738 -6.39 -27.98 -0.05
C ASN A 738 -6.33 -29.46 -0.43
N LEU A 739 -6.27 -30.37 0.55
CA LEU A 739 -6.30 -31.81 0.29
C LEU A 739 -7.62 -32.24 -0.38
N ILE A 740 -8.77 -31.71 0.06
CA ILE A 740 -10.08 -31.99 -0.55
C ILE A 740 -10.15 -31.46 -1.98
N VAL A 741 -9.70 -30.22 -2.21
CA VAL A 741 -9.68 -29.61 -3.55
C VAL A 741 -8.73 -30.36 -4.49
N CYS A 742 -7.54 -30.70 -4.03
CA CYS A 742 -6.56 -31.47 -4.81
C CYS A 742 -7.11 -32.87 -5.15
N LEU A 743 -7.77 -33.51 -4.19
CA LEU A 743 -8.38 -34.82 -4.39
C LEU A 743 -9.54 -34.76 -5.39
N HIS A 744 -10.45 -33.79 -5.25
CA HIS A 744 -11.56 -33.56 -6.18
C HIS A 744 -11.07 -33.45 -7.63
N LYS A 745 -9.96 -32.73 -7.85
CA LYS A 745 -9.37 -32.53 -9.18
C LYS A 745 -8.78 -33.79 -9.81
N VAL A 746 -8.30 -34.75 -9.01
CA VAL A 746 -7.57 -35.95 -9.49
C VAL A 746 -8.40 -37.24 -9.35
N TYR A 747 -9.55 -37.20 -8.69
CA TYR A 747 -10.39 -38.39 -8.48
C TYR A 747 -10.86 -39.03 -9.79
N SER A 748 -11.22 -38.21 -10.80
CA SER A 748 -11.70 -38.69 -12.11
C SER A 748 -10.64 -39.49 -12.89
N SER A 749 -9.36 -39.13 -12.75
CA SER A 749 -8.25 -39.72 -13.52
C SER A 749 -7.62 -40.93 -12.84
N SER A 750 -7.59 -40.97 -11.51
CA SER A 750 -6.64 -41.83 -10.79
C SER A 750 -7.27 -43.00 -10.02
N LYS A 751 -8.58 -42.99 -9.75
CA LYS A 751 -9.30 -43.99 -8.91
C LYS A 751 -8.54 -44.41 -7.63
N LEU A 752 -7.72 -43.51 -7.07
CA LEU A 752 -6.87 -43.78 -5.91
C LEU A 752 -7.68 -44.16 -4.66
N ILE A 753 -8.95 -43.72 -4.60
CA ILE A 753 -9.82 -43.83 -3.44
C ILE A 753 -10.97 -44.81 -3.71
N ASN A 754 -11.22 -45.70 -2.75
CA ASN A 754 -12.32 -46.66 -2.79
C ASN A 754 -13.63 -46.09 -2.18
N ALA A 755 -14.75 -46.80 -2.38
CA ALA A 755 -16.05 -46.36 -1.89
C ALA A 755 -16.09 -46.13 -0.36
N ASN A 756 -15.47 -47.00 0.45
CA ASN A 756 -15.45 -46.84 1.91
C ASN A 756 -14.73 -45.56 2.34
N GLN A 757 -13.66 -45.18 1.65
CA GLN A 757 -12.93 -43.95 1.93
C GLN A 757 -13.71 -42.69 1.52
N LEU A 758 -14.50 -42.75 0.43
CA LEU A 758 -15.43 -41.67 0.09
C LEU A 758 -16.50 -41.51 1.17
N ASN A 759 -16.95 -42.60 1.78
CA ASN A 759 -17.95 -42.56 2.84
C ASN A 759 -17.43 -41.82 4.07
N HIS A 760 -16.18 -42.06 4.45
CA HIS A 760 -15.56 -41.32 5.56
C HIS A 760 -15.49 -39.81 5.26
N LEU A 761 -15.21 -39.40 4.02
CA LEU A 761 -15.19 -37.97 3.67
C LEU A 761 -16.53 -37.27 3.95
N ILE A 762 -17.67 -37.97 3.84
CA ILE A 762 -19.00 -37.39 4.12
C ILE A 762 -19.07 -36.83 5.56
N GLU A 763 -18.33 -37.41 6.51
CA GLU A 763 -18.28 -36.92 7.90
C GLU A 763 -17.79 -35.46 7.99
N LEU A 764 -17.00 -34.99 7.02
CA LEU A 764 -16.52 -33.61 6.96
C LEU A 764 -17.61 -32.60 6.63
N LEU A 765 -18.79 -33.02 6.16
CA LEU A 765 -19.99 -32.16 6.11
C LEU A 765 -20.44 -31.71 7.51
N ASN A 766 -19.91 -32.34 8.57
CA ASN A 766 -20.09 -31.96 9.96
C ASN A 766 -18.96 -31.07 10.49
N ASP A 767 -18.10 -30.50 9.64
CA ASP A 767 -17.05 -29.59 10.10
C ASP A 767 -17.56 -28.18 10.39
N TYR A 768 -17.57 -27.81 11.67
CA TYR A 768 -17.92 -26.47 12.17
C TYR A 768 -16.74 -25.85 12.92
N THR A 769 -15.51 -26.10 12.45
CA THR A 769 -14.30 -25.51 13.05
C THR A 769 -14.40 -23.99 12.98
N THR A 770 -14.23 -23.33 14.12
CA THR A 770 -14.28 -21.87 14.25
C THR A 770 -12.90 -21.33 14.63
N THR A 771 -12.53 -20.21 14.01
CA THR A 771 -11.32 -19.42 14.35
C THR A 771 -11.73 -17.96 14.60
N GLU A 772 -10.77 -17.07 14.81
CA GLU A 772 -11.02 -15.62 14.89
C GLU A 772 -11.73 -15.06 13.64
N GLN A 773 -11.58 -15.73 12.48
CA GLN A 773 -12.26 -15.37 11.23
C GLN A 773 -13.72 -15.85 11.16
N GLY A 774 -14.21 -16.59 12.17
CA GLY A 774 -15.53 -17.21 12.18
C GLY A 774 -15.51 -18.68 11.78
N ASP A 775 -16.57 -19.15 11.12
CA ASP A 775 -16.76 -20.55 10.69
C ASP A 775 -15.89 -20.88 9.47
N VAL A 776 -14.62 -21.22 9.71
CA VAL A 776 -13.68 -21.66 8.66
C VAL A 776 -14.03 -23.06 8.14
N GLY A 777 -14.71 -23.88 8.93
CA GLY A 777 -15.25 -25.18 8.54
C GLY A 777 -16.23 -25.09 7.35
N SER A 778 -16.91 -23.95 7.17
CA SER A 778 -17.73 -23.68 5.99
C SER A 778 -16.99 -23.88 4.67
N LYS A 779 -15.69 -23.56 4.58
CA LYS A 779 -14.86 -23.76 3.39
C LYS A 779 -14.64 -25.25 3.10
N ILE A 780 -14.45 -26.06 4.14
CA ILE A 780 -14.28 -27.51 4.04
C ILE A 780 -15.58 -28.15 3.54
N ARG A 781 -16.71 -27.76 4.13
CA ARG A 781 -18.04 -28.21 3.71
C ARG A 781 -18.35 -27.80 2.27
N GLU A 782 -18.00 -26.59 1.86
CA GLU A 782 -18.17 -26.14 0.48
C GLU A 782 -17.35 -26.97 -0.51
N ALA A 783 -16.05 -27.19 -0.22
CA ALA A 783 -15.19 -27.99 -1.06
C ALA A 783 -15.72 -29.41 -1.24
N LEU A 784 -16.22 -30.02 -0.16
CA LEU A 784 -16.80 -31.35 -0.21
C LEU A 784 -18.15 -31.39 -0.93
N LEU A 785 -19.02 -30.39 -0.76
CA LEU A 785 -20.28 -30.32 -1.53
C LEU A 785 -20.03 -30.23 -3.03
N ASN A 786 -19.02 -29.45 -3.46
CA ASN A 786 -18.62 -29.43 -4.87
C ASN A 786 -18.15 -30.81 -5.34
N PHE A 787 -17.34 -31.49 -4.51
CA PHE A 787 -16.87 -32.84 -4.81
C PHE A 787 -18.04 -33.82 -4.94
N ILE A 788 -18.99 -33.81 -4.01
CA ILE A 788 -20.18 -34.67 -4.05
C ILE A 788 -21.05 -34.33 -5.26
N GLN A 789 -21.24 -33.05 -5.59
CA GLN A 789 -22.07 -32.62 -6.72
C GLN A 789 -21.54 -33.14 -8.06
N ASP A 790 -20.23 -33.06 -8.28
CA ASP A 790 -19.60 -33.47 -9.54
C ASP A 790 -19.50 -34.99 -9.68
N PHE A 791 -19.40 -35.72 -8.56
CA PHE A 791 -19.21 -37.17 -8.53
C PHE A 791 -20.34 -37.91 -7.80
N LEU A 792 -21.56 -37.37 -7.85
CA LEU A 792 -22.73 -37.87 -7.11
C LEU A 792 -22.91 -39.40 -7.18
N PRO A 793 -22.81 -40.07 -8.36
CA PRO A 793 -22.99 -41.52 -8.45
C PRO A 793 -22.05 -42.34 -7.56
N ALA A 794 -20.85 -41.84 -7.28
CA ALA A 794 -19.88 -42.51 -6.43
C ALA A 794 -20.25 -42.43 -4.93
N PHE A 795 -21.03 -41.41 -4.53
CA PHE A 795 -21.47 -41.20 -3.15
C PHE A 795 -22.87 -41.78 -2.86
N ILE A 796 -23.62 -42.20 -3.88
CA ILE A 796 -24.97 -42.80 -3.73
C ILE A 796 -24.95 -44.08 -2.88
N ALA A 797 -23.86 -44.86 -2.92
CA ALA A 797 -23.73 -46.08 -2.10
C ALA A 797 -23.82 -45.82 -0.58
N SER A 798 -23.70 -44.56 -0.16
CA SER A 798 -23.80 -44.11 1.25
C SER A 798 -24.85 -43.02 1.43
N ALA A 799 -25.93 -43.12 0.64
CA ALA A 799 -26.97 -42.11 0.56
C ALA A 799 -27.58 -41.75 1.92
N SER A 800 -27.69 -42.67 2.89
CA SER A 800 -28.40 -42.39 4.15
C SER A 800 -27.74 -41.31 5.01
N THR A 801 -26.43 -41.37 5.24
CA THR A 801 -25.71 -40.34 6.04
C THR A 801 -25.52 -39.04 5.26
N LEU A 802 -25.46 -39.14 3.93
CA LEU A 802 -25.39 -37.99 3.04
C LEU A 802 -26.70 -37.19 3.06
N THR A 803 -27.86 -37.84 2.91
CA THR A 803 -29.16 -37.15 2.89
C THR A 803 -29.44 -36.44 4.19
N GLU A 804 -29.14 -37.06 5.34
CA GLU A 804 -29.22 -36.45 6.67
C GLU A 804 -28.43 -35.13 6.75
N SER A 805 -27.18 -35.13 6.25
CA SER A 805 -26.32 -33.95 6.25
C SER A 805 -26.81 -32.87 5.28
N LEU A 806 -27.33 -33.26 4.11
CA LEU A 806 -27.87 -32.34 3.12
C LEU A 806 -29.16 -31.65 3.62
N TRP A 807 -30.05 -32.38 4.30
CA TRP A 807 -31.26 -31.80 4.91
C TRP A 807 -30.91 -30.72 5.93
N ARG A 808 -29.91 -30.98 6.79
CA ARG A 808 -29.43 -29.98 7.75
C ARG A 808 -28.87 -28.74 7.05
N ILE A 809 -27.91 -28.92 6.14
CA ILE A 809 -27.22 -27.80 5.47
C ILE A 809 -28.21 -26.97 4.62
N SER A 810 -29.22 -27.61 4.02
CA SER A 810 -30.29 -26.95 3.26
C SER A 810 -31.15 -26.00 4.12
N GLY A 811 -31.13 -26.15 5.45
CA GLY A 811 -31.79 -25.24 6.38
C GLY A 811 -30.88 -24.17 7.00
N GLU A 812 -29.54 -24.29 6.86
CA GLU A 812 -28.56 -23.45 7.57
C GLU A 812 -28.39 -22.03 7.00
N PRO A 813 -27.87 -21.05 7.77
CA PRO A 813 -27.87 -19.64 7.37
C PRO A 813 -26.96 -19.29 6.18
N ILE A 814 -25.91 -20.07 5.90
CA ILE A 814 -24.94 -19.75 4.83
C ILE A 814 -25.54 -20.07 3.45
N GLY A 815 -25.94 -19.03 2.71
CA GLY A 815 -26.70 -19.17 1.45
C GLY A 815 -26.02 -20.02 0.37
N LYS A 816 -24.70 -19.89 0.18
CA LYS A 816 -23.94 -20.70 -0.79
C LYS A 816 -23.97 -22.19 -0.49
N LEU A 817 -23.77 -22.56 0.79
CA LEU A 817 -23.81 -23.97 1.21
C LEU A 817 -25.23 -24.52 1.12
N ARG A 818 -26.20 -23.73 1.58
CA ARG A 818 -27.61 -24.08 1.63
C ARG A 818 -28.18 -24.39 0.25
N THR A 819 -27.95 -23.51 -0.72
CA THR A 819 -28.40 -23.69 -2.11
C THR A 819 -27.75 -24.90 -2.77
N LYS A 820 -26.43 -25.10 -2.58
CA LYS A 820 -25.72 -26.28 -3.08
C LYS A 820 -26.27 -27.57 -2.49
N ALA A 821 -26.40 -27.65 -1.16
CA ALA A 821 -26.93 -28.84 -0.49
C ALA A 821 -28.35 -29.17 -0.96
N PHE A 822 -29.23 -28.17 -1.10
CA PHE A 822 -30.59 -28.39 -1.57
C PHE A 822 -30.62 -28.83 -3.05
N SER A 823 -29.73 -28.30 -3.90
CA SER A 823 -29.61 -28.74 -5.29
C SER A 823 -29.19 -30.21 -5.42
N ILE A 824 -28.27 -30.68 -4.55
CA ILE A 824 -27.85 -32.08 -4.51
C ILE A 824 -29.00 -32.96 -4.02
N LEU A 825 -29.74 -32.50 -3.01
CA LEU A 825 -30.90 -33.20 -2.46
C LEU A 825 -32.03 -33.35 -3.49
N LEU A 826 -32.32 -32.31 -4.28
CA LEU A 826 -33.29 -32.36 -5.38
C LEU A 826 -32.88 -33.42 -6.42
N LYS A 827 -31.60 -33.43 -6.83
CA LYS A 827 -31.07 -34.42 -7.77
C LYS A 827 -31.17 -35.85 -7.24
N LEU A 828 -30.88 -36.08 -5.95
CA LEU A 828 -31.00 -37.40 -5.32
C LEU A 828 -32.45 -37.92 -5.31
N ASN A 829 -33.43 -37.01 -5.25
CA ASN A 829 -34.86 -37.33 -5.28
C ASN A 829 -35.45 -37.27 -6.71
N GLY A 830 -34.62 -37.17 -7.75
CA GLY A 830 -35.06 -37.14 -9.14
C GLY A 830 -35.82 -35.88 -9.55
N VAL A 831 -35.69 -34.79 -8.79
CA VAL A 831 -36.31 -33.50 -9.10
C VAL A 831 -35.31 -32.61 -9.81
N ASP A 832 -35.59 -32.26 -11.07
CA ASP A 832 -34.80 -31.31 -11.83
C ASP A 832 -35.35 -29.89 -11.65
N PHE A 833 -34.77 -29.14 -10.71
CA PHE A 833 -35.19 -27.79 -10.37
C PHE A 833 -33.96 -26.90 -10.11
N SER A 834 -33.90 -25.74 -10.78
CA SER A 834 -32.81 -24.79 -10.58
C SER A 834 -33.13 -23.82 -9.45
N LEU A 835 -32.18 -23.68 -8.53
CA LEU A 835 -32.23 -22.74 -7.41
C LEU A 835 -31.50 -21.42 -7.71
N GLU A 836 -30.83 -21.32 -8.86
CA GLU A 836 -30.06 -20.14 -9.23
C GLU A 836 -30.99 -18.93 -9.42
N THR A 837 -30.57 -17.76 -8.91
CA THR A 837 -31.32 -16.47 -8.97
C THR A 837 -32.57 -16.35 -8.10
N MET A 838 -32.89 -17.33 -7.25
CA MET A 838 -34.05 -17.25 -6.36
C MET A 838 -33.83 -16.26 -5.21
N SER A 839 -34.88 -15.51 -4.87
CA SER A 839 -34.91 -14.74 -3.61
C SER A 839 -34.94 -15.68 -2.40
N GLU A 840 -34.40 -15.24 -1.27
CA GLU A 840 -34.45 -15.99 0.01
C GLU A 840 -35.89 -16.40 0.37
N TYR A 841 -36.86 -15.52 0.12
CA TYR A 841 -38.28 -15.80 0.36
C TYR A 841 -38.80 -16.96 -0.50
N SER A 842 -38.46 -16.98 -1.79
CA SER A 842 -38.82 -18.06 -2.70
C SER A 842 -38.10 -19.36 -2.33
N TYR A 843 -36.84 -19.29 -1.93
CA TYR A 843 -36.03 -20.44 -1.52
C TYR A 843 -36.71 -21.21 -0.38
N TYR A 844 -37.01 -20.55 0.74
CA TYR A 844 -37.61 -21.23 1.90
C TYR A 844 -39.01 -21.77 1.61
N LYS A 845 -39.79 -21.09 0.75
CA LYS A 845 -41.09 -21.60 0.29
C LYS A 845 -40.96 -22.98 -0.36
N HIS A 846 -40.03 -23.12 -1.31
CA HIS A 846 -39.82 -24.39 -2.02
C HIS A 846 -39.19 -25.43 -1.09
N LEU A 847 -38.29 -25.02 -0.20
CA LEU A 847 -37.69 -25.93 0.78
C LEU A 847 -38.75 -26.57 1.69
N PHE A 848 -39.70 -25.78 2.23
CA PHE A 848 -40.78 -26.33 3.07
C PHE A 848 -41.75 -27.21 2.28
N GLN A 849 -42.08 -26.85 1.04
CA GLN A 849 -42.90 -27.70 0.15
C GLN A 849 -42.21 -29.04 -0.15
N PHE A 850 -40.90 -29.00 -0.39
CA PHE A 850 -40.10 -30.18 -0.66
C PHE A 850 -39.97 -31.08 0.59
N TYR A 851 -39.79 -30.48 1.77
CA TYR A 851 -39.80 -31.18 3.07
C TYR A 851 -41.06 -32.02 3.25
N ASP A 852 -42.25 -31.42 3.03
CA ASP A 852 -43.53 -32.12 3.19
C ASP A 852 -43.70 -33.36 2.32
N SER A 853 -43.08 -33.34 1.14
CA SER A 853 -43.27 -34.40 0.14
C SER A 853 -42.20 -35.49 0.21
N ASN A 854 -41.03 -35.22 0.85
CA ASN A 854 -39.84 -36.08 0.71
C ASN A 854 -39.14 -36.44 2.03
N ALA A 855 -39.40 -35.73 3.15
CA ALA A 855 -38.81 -36.14 4.43
C ALA A 855 -39.47 -37.43 4.93
N SER A 856 -38.70 -38.51 5.05
CA SER A 856 -39.24 -39.86 5.24
C SER A 856 -38.84 -40.51 6.56
N THR A 857 -37.62 -40.25 7.02
CA THR A 857 -37.10 -40.80 8.27
C THR A 857 -37.13 -39.78 9.41
N GLN A 858 -37.20 -40.27 10.65
CA GLN A 858 -37.17 -39.39 11.83
C GLN A 858 -35.85 -38.59 11.92
N GLU A 859 -34.72 -39.17 11.48
CA GLU A 859 -33.44 -38.47 11.50
C GLU A 859 -33.40 -37.33 10.47
N GLU A 860 -33.93 -37.53 9.25
CA GLU A 860 -34.06 -36.46 8.26
C GLU A 860 -34.92 -35.29 8.78
N VAL A 861 -36.04 -35.60 9.43
CA VAL A 861 -36.91 -34.61 10.07
C VAL A 861 -36.13 -33.82 11.13
N THR A 862 -35.45 -34.52 12.03
CA THR A 862 -34.65 -33.89 13.08
C THR A 862 -33.51 -33.03 12.50
N GLN A 863 -32.80 -33.50 11.48
CA GLN A 863 -31.71 -32.75 10.83
C GLN A 863 -32.20 -31.52 10.07
N PHE A 864 -33.34 -31.62 9.37
CA PHE A 864 -33.97 -30.49 8.72
C PHE A 864 -34.29 -29.37 9.71
N TRP A 865 -34.96 -29.70 10.82
CA TRP A 865 -35.34 -28.70 11.83
C TRP A 865 -34.13 -28.11 12.56
N LYS A 866 -33.04 -28.87 12.74
CA LYS A 866 -31.75 -28.31 13.22
C LYS A 866 -31.26 -27.19 12.31
N GLY A 867 -31.28 -27.41 10.99
CA GLY A 867 -30.90 -26.41 10.00
C GLY A 867 -31.80 -25.17 10.08
N ILE A 868 -33.12 -25.37 9.97
CA ILE A 868 -34.12 -24.30 9.96
C ILE A 868 -34.03 -23.41 11.21
N ILE A 869 -33.86 -24.00 12.39
CA ILE A 869 -33.70 -23.25 13.64
C ILE A 869 -32.47 -22.33 13.57
N LEU A 870 -31.35 -22.78 13.00
CA LEU A 870 -30.15 -21.96 12.88
C LEU A 870 -30.35 -20.74 11.96
N SER A 871 -31.20 -20.85 10.92
CA SER A 871 -31.52 -19.73 10.04
C SER A 871 -32.50 -18.75 10.66
N ILE A 872 -33.58 -19.25 11.26
CA ILE A 872 -34.63 -18.38 11.83
C ILE A 872 -34.18 -17.76 13.16
N GLY A 873 -33.56 -18.57 14.00
CA GLY A 873 -33.12 -18.19 15.34
C GLY A 873 -31.80 -17.41 15.38
N GLY A 874 -31.25 -17.04 14.21
CA GLY A 874 -30.00 -16.30 14.07
C GLY A 874 -29.91 -15.09 15.00
N LEU A 875 -28.92 -15.08 15.90
CA LEU A 875 -28.64 -13.94 16.79
C LEU A 875 -27.75 -12.88 16.12
N THR A 876 -26.92 -13.33 15.18
CA THR A 876 -26.01 -12.53 14.37
C THR A 876 -26.04 -13.11 12.95
N GLY A 877 -26.39 -12.31 11.94
CA GLY A 877 -26.49 -12.79 10.56
C GLY A 877 -27.23 -11.83 9.63
N GLU A 878 -27.36 -12.22 8.36
CA GLU A 878 -28.05 -11.42 7.34
C GLU A 878 -29.54 -11.28 7.66
N THR A 879 -29.99 -10.04 7.88
CA THR A 879 -31.37 -9.77 8.33
C THR A 879 -32.43 -10.19 7.31
N THR A 880 -32.08 -10.19 6.02
CA THR A 880 -32.90 -10.69 4.90
C THR A 880 -33.22 -12.17 5.04
N ASN A 881 -32.20 -13.03 5.27
CA ASN A 881 -32.36 -14.47 5.46
C ASN A 881 -33.19 -14.81 6.70
N ILE A 882 -32.92 -14.14 7.83
CA ILE A 882 -33.67 -14.35 9.07
C ILE A 882 -35.15 -13.97 8.88
N LYS A 883 -35.43 -12.83 8.24
CA LYS A 883 -36.81 -12.39 7.97
C LYS A 883 -37.52 -13.31 6.97
N ALA A 884 -36.83 -13.73 5.90
CA ALA A 884 -37.40 -14.58 4.86
C ALA A 884 -37.73 -15.97 5.38
N SER A 885 -36.78 -16.61 6.09
CA SER A 885 -36.98 -17.92 6.72
C SER A 885 -38.10 -17.88 7.76
N PHE A 886 -38.14 -16.87 8.64
CA PHE A 886 -39.19 -16.75 9.65
C PHE A 886 -40.57 -16.53 9.03
N LYS A 887 -40.69 -15.61 8.07
CA LYS A 887 -41.95 -15.33 7.38
C LYS A 887 -42.50 -16.57 6.67
N GLN A 888 -41.63 -17.33 5.99
CA GLN A 888 -42.06 -18.57 5.34
C GLN A 888 -42.42 -19.66 6.34
N PHE A 889 -41.72 -19.75 7.47
CA PHE A 889 -42.09 -20.66 8.54
C PHE A 889 -43.49 -20.38 9.11
N ILE A 890 -43.86 -19.11 9.34
CA ILE A 890 -45.21 -18.74 9.80
C ILE A 890 -46.26 -19.12 8.75
N LEU A 891 -46.03 -18.78 7.48
CA LEU A 891 -46.95 -19.15 6.39
C LEU A 891 -47.09 -20.68 6.26
N TYR A 892 -46.00 -21.41 6.45
CA TYR A 892 -45.99 -22.86 6.47
C TYR A 892 -46.79 -23.43 7.65
N LEU A 893 -46.63 -22.89 8.85
CA LEU A 893 -47.42 -23.26 10.02
C LEU A 893 -48.91 -22.99 9.80
N ASP A 894 -49.28 -21.85 9.21
CA ASP A 894 -50.68 -21.49 8.97
C ASP A 894 -51.40 -22.43 7.99
N MET A 895 -50.65 -23.10 7.11
CA MET A 895 -51.17 -24.14 6.21
C MET A 895 -51.41 -25.49 6.91
N LYS A 896 -50.88 -25.71 8.12
CA LYS A 896 -51.03 -26.96 8.87
C LYS A 896 -52.29 -26.95 9.75
N ASP A 897 -52.85 -28.13 9.95
CA ASP A 897 -53.86 -28.40 10.97
C ASP A 897 -53.25 -28.39 12.38
N GLN A 898 -54.08 -28.51 13.41
CA GLN A 898 -53.62 -28.45 14.80
C GLN A 898 -52.64 -29.58 15.15
N ASP A 899 -52.86 -30.79 14.63
CA ASP A 899 -51.97 -31.92 14.85
C ASP A 899 -50.61 -31.72 14.17
N GLY A 900 -50.59 -31.19 12.94
CA GLY A 900 -49.38 -30.82 12.23
C GLY A 900 -48.59 -29.71 12.95
N LYS A 901 -49.27 -28.67 13.45
CA LYS A 901 -48.66 -27.63 14.27
C LYS A 901 -48.02 -28.23 15.53
N ASN A 902 -48.75 -29.05 16.27
CA ASN A 902 -48.25 -29.70 17.48
C ASN A 902 -47.03 -30.59 17.22
N SER A 903 -47.02 -31.33 16.10
CA SER A 903 -45.89 -32.17 15.69
C SER A 903 -44.62 -31.33 15.45
N ILE A 904 -44.73 -30.23 14.69
CA ILE A 904 -43.61 -29.32 14.42
C ILE A 904 -43.09 -28.70 15.73
N PHE A 905 -44.00 -28.24 16.59
CA PHE A 905 -43.63 -27.69 17.89
C PHE A 905 -42.91 -28.70 18.78
N LYS A 906 -43.41 -29.94 18.82
CA LYS A 906 -42.78 -31.03 19.56
C LYS A 906 -41.36 -31.29 19.06
N GLU A 907 -41.13 -31.26 17.75
CA GLU A 907 -39.80 -31.43 17.16
C GLU A 907 -38.87 -30.26 17.50
N ILE A 908 -39.31 -29.00 17.32
CA ILE A 908 -38.54 -27.82 17.70
C ILE A 908 -38.17 -27.87 19.20
N LEU A 909 -39.11 -28.27 20.05
CA LEU A 909 -38.86 -28.42 21.48
C LEU A 909 -37.91 -29.57 21.79
N SER A 910 -37.96 -30.69 21.05
CA SER A 910 -37.03 -31.81 21.20
C SER A 910 -35.58 -31.33 21.00
N LEU A 911 -35.39 -30.39 20.07
CA LEU A 911 -34.12 -29.74 19.76
C LEU A 911 -33.68 -28.71 20.81
N ILE A 912 -34.49 -28.38 21.83
CA ILE A 912 -34.14 -27.47 22.94
C ILE A 912 -33.92 -28.27 24.24
N THR A 913 -32.78 -28.94 24.42
CA THR A 913 -32.51 -29.87 25.54
C THR A 913 -31.17 -29.63 26.25
N LYS A 914 -31.10 -29.93 27.55
CA LYS A 914 -29.87 -29.76 28.35
C LYS A 914 -28.86 -30.90 28.17
N LYS A 915 -29.30 -32.08 27.73
CA LYS A 915 -28.54 -33.33 27.84
C LYS A 915 -27.24 -33.37 27.01
N ASN A 916 -27.05 -32.50 26.02
CA ASN A 916 -25.92 -32.58 25.07
C ASN A 916 -25.16 -31.25 24.88
N ILE A 917 -24.99 -30.41 25.92
CA ILE A 917 -24.11 -29.21 25.83
C ILE A 917 -22.64 -29.65 25.97
N GLU A 918 -22.18 -30.52 25.07
CA GLU A 918 -20.79 -30.98 25.02
C GLU A 918 -19.97 -30.21 23.98
N SER A 919 -20.62 -29.49 23.04
CA SER A 919 -19.95 -28.72 21.97
C SER A 919 -20.52 -27.30 21.81
N GLN A 920 -19.73 -26.38 21.26
CA GLN A 920 -20.20 -25.03 20.91
C GLN A 920 -21.33 -25.03 19.88
N LYS A 921 -21.35 -26.02 18.97
CA LYS A 921 -22.40 -26.20 17.96
C LYS A 921 -23.75 -26.48 18.60
N THR A 922 -23.80 -27.45 19.52
CA THR A 922 -25.06 -27.79 20.20
C THR A 922 -25.57 -26.60 21.01
N LEU A 923 -24.69 -25.86 21.68
CA LEU A 923 -25.07 -24.61 22.36
C LEU A 923 -25.69 -23.58 21.39
N LYS A 924 -25.16 -23.46 20.17
CA LYS A 924 -25.69 -22.56 19.14
C LYS A 924 -27.11 -22.98 18.71
N GLU A 925 -27.30 -24.24 18.36
CA GLU A 925 -28.61 -24.81 17.99
C GLU A 925 -29.66 -24.52 19.09
N TYR A 926 -29.29 -24.73 20.36
CA TYR A 926 -30.16 -24.46 21.50
C TYR A 926 -30.53 -22.99 21.66
N MET A 927 -29.56 -22.07 21.56
CA MET A 927 -29.83 -20.64 21.68
C MET A 927 -30.69 -20.11 20.53
N HIS A 928 -30.49 -20.63 19.32
CA HIS A 928 -31.28 -20.26 18.15
C HIS A 928 -32.71 -20.82 18.28
N GLY A 929 -32.88 -22.02 18.84
CA GLY A 929 -34.20 -22.59 19.15
C GLY A 929 -35.00 -21.72 20.14
N LEU A 930 -34.36 -21.23 21.20
CA LEU A 930 -35.02 -20.28 22.12
C LEU A 930 -35.38 -18.96 21.43
N ASN A 931 -34.49 -18.43 20.59
CA ASN A 931 -34.74 -17.18 19.88
C ASN A 931 -35.87 -17.31 18.84
N LEU A 932 -36.01 -18.47 18.21
CA LEU A 932 -37.18 -18.79 17.38
C LEU A 932 -38.47 -18.68 18.21
N MET A 933 -38.51 -19.26 19.43
CA MET A 933 -39.67 -19.15 20.30
C MET A 933 -39.99 -17.70 20.69
N VAL A 934 -38.97 -16.88 21.00
CA VAL A 934 -39.14 -15.45 21.26
C VAL A 934 -39.76 -14.75 20.05
N LYS A 935 -39.24 -14.99 18.84
CA LYS A 935 -39.79 -14.41 17.60
C LYS A 935 -41.25 -14.81 17.37
N MET A 936 -41.61 -16.06 17.66
CA MET A 936 -43.00 -16.53 17.57
C MET A 936 -43.93 -15.79 18.53
N PHE A 937 -43.48 -15.52 19.75
CA PHE A 937 -44.26 -14.73 20.71
C PHE A 937 -44.40 -13.28 20.24
N GLU A 938 -43.31 -12.65 19.79
CA GLU A 938 -43.30 -11.28 19.27
C GLU A 938 -44.21 -11.10 18.03
N SER A 939 -44.38 -12.15 17.22
CA SER A 939 -45.29 -12.14 16.07
C SER A 939 -46.72 -12.55 16.40
N ASN A 940 -47.07 -12.72 17.68
CA ASN A 940 -48.38 -13.22 18.14
C ASN A 940 -48.80 -14.53 17.43
N SER A 941 -47.83 -15.39 17.11
CA SER A 941 -48.08 -16.66 16.43
C SER A 941 -48.56 -17.73 17.42
N TYR A 942 -49.30 -18.72 16.90
CA TYR A 942 -49.82 -19.82 17.70
C TYR A 942 -48.69 -20.61 18.39
N VAL A 943 -48.74 -20.75 19.71
CA VAL A 943 -47.88 -21.66 20.50
C VAL A 943 -48.79 -22.55 21.35
N PRO A 944 -48.69 -23.89 21.27
CA PRO A 944 -49.61 -24.76 22.00
C PRO A 944 -49.42 -24.66 23.52
N THR A 945 -50.52 -24.50 24.24
CA THR A 945 -50.54 -24.34 25.71
C THR A 945 -49.91 -25.52 26.45
N GLU A 946 -50.07 -26.74 25.93
CA GLU A 946 -49.55 -27.98 26.50
C GLU A 946 -48.01 -28.01 26.62
N TYR A 947 -47.31 -27.23 25.79
CA TYR A 947 -45.84 -27.21 25.78
C TYR A 947 -45.21 -26.03 26.55
N LEU A 948 -46.00 -25.08 27.04
CA LEU A 948 -45.48 -23.89 27.73
C LEU A 948 -44.67 -24.25 28.98
N SER A 949 -45.13 -25.25 29.74
CA SER A 949 -44.42 -25.76 30.92
C SER A 949 -43.06 -26.40 30.55
N SER A 950 -43.01 -27.15 29.45
CA SER A 950 -41.78 -27.75 28.92
C SER A 950 -40.80 -26.68 28.46
N LEU A 951 -41.30 -25.65 27.75
CA LEU A 951 -40.49 -24.51 27.32
C LEU A 951 -39.90 -23.75 28.51
N TYR A 952 -40.69 -23.51 29.56
CA TYR A 952 -40.19 -22.92 30.81
C TYR A 952 -39.03 -23.73 31.39
N VAL A 953 -39.20 -25.05 31.54
CA VAL A 953 -38.15 -25.93 32.09
C VAL A 953 -36.87 -25.86 31.26
N LYS A 954 -36.99 -25.79 29.94
CA LYS A 954 -35.86 -25.68 29.01
C LYS A 954 -35.13 -24.34 29.14
N ALA A 955 -35.87 -23.21 29.16
CA ALA A 955 -35.31 -21.88 29.38
C ALA A 955 -34.67 -21.74 30.77
N TYR A 956 -35.34 -22.22 31.82
CA TYR A 956 -34.86 -22.21 33.19
C TYR A 956 -33.53 -22.98 33.34
N ASN A 957 -33.46 -24.17 32.77
CA ASN A 957 -32.26 -25.00 32.77
C ASN A 957 -31.05 -24.32 32.10
N LEU A 958 -31.30 -23.49 31.08
CA LEU A 958 -30.25 -22.73 30.41
C LEU A 958 -29.85 -21.50 31.21
N GLN A 959 -30.76 -20.91 31.96
CA GLN A 959 -30.46 -19.72 32.74
C GLN A 959 -29.66 -20.02 34.02
N ILE A 960 -29.91 -21.14 34.70
CA ILE A 960 -29.22 -21.48 35.96
C ILE A 960 -27.72 -21.72 35.76
N ASN A 961 -26.90 -21.23 36.70
CA ASN A 961 -25.45 -21.44 36.76
C ASN A 961 -24.73 -21.10 35.45
N CYS A 962 -25.26 -20.11 34.72
CA CYS A 962 -24.69 -19.62 33.48
C CYS A 962 -24.11 -18.21 33.69
N SER A 963 -22.98 -17.93 33.06
CA SER A 963 -22.35 -16.60 33.01
C SER A 963 -22.49 -15.92 31.64
N ASN A 964 -22.98 -16.64 30.62
CA ASN A 964 -23.16 -16.09 29.27
C ASN A 964 -24.38 -15.17 29.22
N LEU A 965 -24.14 -13.86 29.02
CA LEU A 965 -25.16 -12.81 29.01
C LEU A 965 -26.26 -13.07 27.97
N ILE A 966 -25.90 -13.40 26.73
CA ILE A 966 -26.86 -13.59 25.63
C ILE A 966 -27.81 -14.74 25.96
N ARG A 967 -27.28 -15.86 26.46
CA ARG A 967 -28.06 -17.02 26.87
C ARG A 967 -29.01 -16.69 28.02
N ILE A 968 -28.56 -15.93 29.01
CA ILE A 968 -29.38 -15.49 30.14
C ILE A 968 -30.51 -14.57 29.64
N LYS A 969 -30.19 -13.58 28.80
CA LYS A 969 -31.18 -12.63 28.24
C LYS A 969 -32.27 -13.34 27.45
N LEU A 970 -31.92 -14.25 26.53
CA LEU A 970 -32.91 -15.02 25.74
C LEU A 970 -33.82 -15.86 26.64
N SER A 971 -33.24 -16.54 27.64
CA SER A 971 -34.02 -17.37 28.57
C SER A 971 -35.02 -16.54 29.38
N LEU A 972 -34.62 -15.35 29.81
CA LEU A 972 -35.48 -14.41 30.54
C LEU A 972 -36.57 -13.82 29.63
N ARG A 973 -36.25 -13.51 28.37
CA ARG A 973 -37.24 -13.01 27.39
C ARG A 973 -38.32 -14.06 27.08
N VAL A 974 -37.96 -15.35 27.02
CA VAL A 974 -38.95 -16.44 26.96
C VAL A 974 -39.85 -16.44 28.21
N MET A 975 -39.28 -16.32 29.41
CA MET A 975 -40.06 -16.26 30.65
C MET A 975 -41.00 -15.04 30.71
N MET A 976 -40.56 -13.89 30.19
CA MET A 976 -41.36 -12.69 30.06
C MET A 976 -42.61 -12.93 29.20
N TRP A 977 -42.43 -13.52 28.01
CA TRP A 977 -43.54 -13.86 27.12
C TRP A 977 -44.49 -14.90 27.72
N LEU A 978 -43.98 -15.88 28.47
CA LEU A 978 -44.80 -16.82 29.24
C LEU A 978 -45.66 -16.10 30.30
N CYS A 979 -45.18 -14.98 30.86
CA CYS A 979 -45.96 -14.14 31.76
C CYS A 979 -47.01 -13.31 31.01
N ILE A 980 -46.68 -12.71 29.86
CA ILE A 980 -47.60 -11.87 29.07
C ILE A 980 -48.78 -12.68 28.54
N GLN A 981 -48.51 -13.82 27.88
CA GLN A 981 -49.53 -14.67 27.25
C GLN A 981 -50.61 -15.17 28.24
N GLY A 982 -50.24 -15.46 29.50
CA GLY A 982 -51.19 -15.73 30.59
C GLY A 982 -52.08 -16.98 30.47
N GLN A 983 -51.94 -17.79 29.41
CA GLN A 983 -52.79 -18.95 29.13
C GLN A 983 -52.60 -20.10 30.14
N ASP A 984 -51.38 -20.28 30.66
CA ASP A 984 -51.09 -21.18 31.80
C ASP A 984 -50.67 -20.36 33.03
N LYS A 985 -51.63 -20.13 33.94
CA LYS A 985 -51.41 -19.37 35.18
C LYS A 985 -50.26 -19.95 36.01
N LYS A 986 -50.10 -21.27 36.05
CA LYS A 986 -49.05 -21.91 36.87
C LYS A 986 -47.67 -21.58 36.31
N THR A 987 -47.48 -21.73 35.01
CA THR A 987 -46.20 -21.41 34.35
C THR A 987 -45.90 -19.90 34.39
N ALA A 988 -46.92 -19.04 34.23
CA ALA A 988 -46.77 -17.59 34.35
C ALA A 988 -46.29 -17.18 35.77
N THR A 989 -46.90 -17.72 36.83
CA THR A 989 -46.50 -17.44 38.22
C THR A 989 -45.08 -17.93 38.54
N ILE A 990 -44.68 -19.09 38.02
CA ILE A 990 -43.32 -19.60 38.24
C ILE A 990 -42.29 -18.79 37.43
N SER A 991 -42.65 -18.31 36.24
CA SER A 991 -41.80 -17.46 35.39
C SER A 991 -41.52 -16.10 36.04
N ILE A 992 -42.55 -15.41 36.54
CA ILE A 992 -42.37 -14.11 37.18
C ILE A 992 -41.58 -14.22 38.50
N LYS A 993 -41.84 -15.26 39.30
CA LYS A 993 -41.05 -15.57 40.51
C LYS A 993 -39.58 -15.75 40.18
N ARG A 994 -39.28 -16.34 39.02
CA ARG A 994 -37.90 -16.50 38.57
C ARG A 994 -37.26 -15.17 38.17
N ILE A 995 -37.93 -14.33 37.39
CA ILE A 995 -37.44 -12.98 37.01
C ILE A 995 -37.13 -12.16 38.27
N ILE A 996 -38.06 -12.13 39.24
CA ILE A 996 -37.88 -11.49 40.55
C ILE A 996 -36.66 -12.04 41.29
N ASN A 997 -36.52 -13.36 41.35
CA ASN A 997 -35.38 -13.97 42.04
C ASN A 997 -34.05 -13.54 41.41
N VAL A 998 -33.99 -13.33 40.10
CA VAL A 998 -32.78 -12.87 39.41
C VAL A 998 -32.48 -11.42 39.75
N ILE A 999 -33.49 -10.55 39.78
CA ILE A 999 -33.36 -9.16 40.24
C ILE A 999 -32.76 -9.14 41.66
N LYS A 1000 -33.24 -10.00 42.57
CA LYS A 1000 -32.74 -10.04 43.96
C LYS A 1000 -31.34 -10.61 44.14
N THR A 1001 -31.01 -11.67 43.42
CA THR A 1001 -29.89 -12.55 43.79
C THR A 1001 -28.74 -12.57 42.79
N HIS A 1002 -28.93 -12.03 41.58
CA HIS A 1002 -27.90 -12.12 40.55
C HIS A 1002 -26.76 -11.13 40.82
N ARG A 1003 -25.52 -11.63 40.81
CA ARG A 1003 -24.33 -10.84 41.18
C ARG A 1003 -23.98 -9.73 40.18
N VAL A 1004 -24.30 -9.93 38.91
CA VAL A 1004 -23.99 -9.01 37.80
C VAL A 1004 -25.10 -7.96 37.63
N SER A 1005 -24.77 -6.67 37.85
CA SER A 1005 -25.73 -5.55 37.78
C SER A 1005 -26.44 -5.43 36.42
N PRO A 1006 -25.76 -5.48 35.25
CA PRO A 1006 -26.43 -5.43 33.94
C PRO A 1006 -27.52 -6.48 33.70
N ILE A 1007 -27.45 -7.65 34.34
CA ILE A 1007 -28.50 -8.67 34.25
C ILE A 1007 -29.71 -8.30 35.11
N ARG A 1008 -29.49 -7.69 36.28
CA ARG A 1008 -30.57 -7.18 37.13
C ARG A 1008 -31.30 -6.05 36.42
N THR A 1009 -30.58 -5.12 35.78
CA THR A 1009 -31.15 -4.04 34.96
C THR A 1009 -32.00 -4.59 33.82
N TYR A 1010 -31.48 -5.56 33.05
CA TYR A 1010 -32.23 -6.18 31.95
C TYR A 1010 -33.51 -6.88 32.43
N CYS A 1011 -33.48 -7.56 33.59
CA CYS A 1011 -34.70 -8.14 34.17
C CYS A 1011 -35.74 -7.08 34.55
N MET A 1012 -35.31 -5.88 34.95
CA MET A 1012 -36.20 -4.76 35.26
C MET A 1012 -36.83 -4.19 34.00
N GLU A 1013 -36.07 -4.05 32.91
CA GLU A 1013 -36.61 -3.69 31.59
C GLU A 1013 -37.69 -4.68 31.14
N LEU A 1014 -37.41 -5.99 31.22
CA LEU A 1014 -38.40 -7.03 30.89
C LEU A 1014 -39.63 -6.96 31.79
N PHE A 1015 -39.46 -6.60 33.07
CA PHE A 1015 -40.58 -6.45 33.97
C PHE A 1015 -41.46 -5.25 33.61
N TYR A 1016 -40.85 -4.11 33.29
CA TYR A 1016 -41.57 -2.94 32.81
C TYR A 1016 -42.35 -3.26 31.53
N GLU A 1017 -41.74 -4.00 30.59
CA GLU A 1017 -42.42 -4.50 29.38
C GLU A 1017 -43.66 -5.35 29.72
N ILE A 1018 -43.58 -6.23 30.73
CA ILE A 1018 -44.74 -7.01 31.21
C ILE A 1018 -45.87 -6.11 31.73
N LEU A 1019 -45.54 -5.06 32.50
CA LEU A 1019 -46.53 -4.14 33.05
C LEU A 1019 -47.20 -3.31 31.95
N LEU A 1020 -46.41 -2.84 30.98
CA LEU A 1020 -46.90 -2.09 29.83
C LEU A 1020 -47.88 -2.93 29.00
N GLU A 1021 -47.48 -4.14 28.61
CA GLU A 1021 -48.31 -5.06 27.81
C GLU A 1021 -49.59 -5.49 28.55
N ARG A 1022 -49.62 -5.38 29.88
CA ARG A 1022 -50.80 -5.64 30.71
C ARG A 1022 -51.60 -4.40 31.10
N HIS A 1023 -51.19 -3.21 30.63
CA HIS A 1023 -51.80 -1.91 30.95
C HIS A 1023 -51.90 -1.63 32.46
N ASP A 1024 -50.85 -1.94 33.23
CA ASP A 1024 -50.82 -1.66 34.67
C ASP A 1024 -50.63 -0.15 34.95
N PRO A 1025 -51.49 0.50 35.77
CA PRO A 1025 -51.44 1.94 36.00
C PRO A 1025 -50.20 2.42 36.77
N LYS A 1026 -49.40 1.52 37.38
CA LYS A 1026 -48.21 1.89 38.16
C LYS A 1026 -46.89 1.79 37.40
N HIS A 1027 -46.93 1.59 36.09
CA HIS A 1027 -45.70 1.43 35.29
C HIS A 1027 -44.77 2.66 35.40
N GLU A 1028 -45.28 3.90 35.34
CA GLU A 1028 -44.48 5.14 35.47
C GLU A 1028 -43.82 5.29 36.86
N GLU A 1029 -44.52 4.88 37.93
CA GLU A 1029 -44.03 4.96 39.31
C GLU A 1029 -42.83 4.04 39.53
N LEU A 1030 -42.83 2.87 38.87
CA LEU A 1030 -41.84 1.81 39.06
C LEU A 1030 -40.61 1.94 38.14
N GLU A 1031 -40.68 2.76 37.08
CA GLU A 1031 -39.56 3.03 36.17
C GLU A 1031 -38.45 3.87 36.82
N THR A 1032 -38.80 4.70 37.81
CA THR A 1032 -37.90 5.68 38.45
C THR A 1032 -37.07 5.13 39.62
N LEU A 1033 -37.27 3.85 39.98
CA LEU A 1033 -36.66 3.24 41.16
C LEU A 1033 -35.24 2.72 40.90
N ASP A 1034 -34.31 3.04 41.81
CA ASP A 1034 -32.91 2.60 41.72
C ASP A 1034 -32.76 1.11 42.09
N ILE A 1035 -32.21 0.33 41.17
CA ILE A 1035 -32.04 -1.13 41.30
C ILE A 1035 -30.90 -1.53 42.25
N ASP A 1036 -29.98 -0.62 42.55
CA ASP A 1036 -28.93 -0.84 43.53
C ASP A 1036 -29.37 -0.42 44.94
N ASP A 1037 -30.54 0.24 45.07
CA ASP A 1037 -31.21 0.44 46.35
C ASP A 1037 -32.06 -0.79 46.74
N LYS A 1038 -31.68 -1.39 47.87
CA LYS A 1038 -32.35 -2.57 48.42
C LYS A 1038 -33.81 -2.30 48.80
N GLN A 1039 -34.17 -1.09 49.20
CA GLN A 1039 -35.55 -0.74 49.56
C GLN A 1039 -36.45 -0.68 48.33
N SER A 1040 -35.94 -0.10 47.24
CA SER A 1040 -36.56 -0.08 45.92
C SER A 1040 -36.80 -1.50 45.37
N VAL A 1041 -35.80 -2.39 45.44
CA VAL A 1041 -35.93 -3.81 45.02
C VAL A 1041 -36.98 -4.58 45.84
N ASP A 1042 -37.06 -4.35 47.15
CA ASP A 1042 -38.07 -5.00 48.01
C ASP A 1042 -39.48 -4.42 47.78
N HIS A 1043 -39.60 -3.13 47.48
CA HIS A 1043 -40.87 -2.49 47.10
C HIS A 1043 -41.41 -3.07 45.78
N ILE A 1044 -40.57 -3.12 44.75
CA ILE A 1044 -40.88 -3.72 43.45
C ILE A 1044 -41.30 -5.18 43.61
N THR A 1045 -40.55 -5.96 44.40
CA THR A 1045 -40.84 -7.39 44.61
C THR A 1045 -42.16 -7.61 45.32
N LYS A 1046 -42.48 -6.77 46.31
CA LYS A 1046 -43.74 -6.87 47.05
C LYS A 1046 -44.93 -6.58 46.14
N TYR A 1047 -44.84 -5.53 45.31
CA TYR A 1047 -45.85 -5.19 44.31
C TYR A 1047 -46.07 -6.34 43.31
N LEU A 1048 -44.96 -6.88 42.80
CA LEU A 1048 -44.89 -7.97 41.85
C LEU A 1048 -45.54 -9.27 42.30
N LEU A 1049 -45.34 -9.65 43.57
CA LEU A 1049 -45.96 -10.84 44.14
C LEU A 1049 -47.48 -10.68 44.23
N THR A 1050 -47.98 -9.48 44.58
CA THR A 1050 -49.43 -9.18 44.63
C THR A 1050 -50.15 -9.23 43.28
N LEU A 1051 -49.46 -8.96 42.17
CA LEU A 1051 -50.03 -8.98 40.81
C LEU A 1051 -50.25 -10.39 40.25
N TYR A 1052 -49.52 -11.39 40.77
CA TYR A 1052 -49.45 -12.76 40.22
C TYR A 1052 -49.79 -13.87 41.22
N THR A 1053 -50.16 -13.50 42.45
CA THR A 1053 -50.94 -14.32 43.39
C THR A 1053 -52.41 -14.01 43.21
#